data_AF-A0A3M7NML7-F1
#
_entry.id   AF-A0A3M7NML7-F1
#
_cell.length_a   1.000
_cell.length_b   1.000
_cell.length_c   1.000
_cell.angle_alpha   90.00
_cell.angle_beta   90.00
_cell.angle_gamma   90.00
#
_symmetry.space_group_name_H-M   'P 1'
#
loop_
_entity.id
_entity.type
_entity.pdbx_description
1 polymer ?
#
loop_
_entity_poly.entity_id
_entity_poly.type
_entity_poly.pdbx_seq_one_letter_code
_entity_poly.pdbx_strand_id
1 'polypeptide(L)'
;MVFRDDFSRSHVVGMPRSRKLLALVCLLGFAALTTFLLRDEGPITESALSHHHAHEENAPLLPASSLTHPIHQLVGNGESDFQTLRARQSRSLRDAVAEYRRRYKVPPPPHFDKWYNFARKRGVELMDEFDGIYHMLLPFWALEPAVIRERTREAIGYDNALIAALIRDGQVVKMDGGGEMYEWHRDATPVMLKEFVHWLPDMDLAFNIHDEPRVVLQHDDLARHVAMAKDANMPRAYNAAKLTNEFSARPADMGDGARIKEYKTTRFNRFAHQATWSNSRISCPPDSPARACLNDSCADNTTAYSNLPLGFISNTSAFGDICNSPSLERSFGMFDRPNAFDVTHDLIPIFSQSKVSSFQDILYPSPWYYMHRVTYDQERDMPWEEKAANMYWRGSTTGGFSRDGGWRRQHRQKFLTKIQPHGQTKVLVYDNSTEPVGWKEQQVSMQSMGHYFDVKFTFIGQCDPGDCDAQREFFGTVEPVNMFDAFASRYLLDIDGNAFSGRYYAWLLSHSLVYKLAIFREWHEDWLRPWVHYVPLGLRGDEYVESVRYFDQEESGRREGKRMAEASREWAQKVLRNEDLEVWYFRLLLEYGRLVDDNRYRIGYTAYELKTVLVGPKGKQKRVTRLPEWLKTPIPDNNNYKKIKSDLRGLNLHTVCEEARCPNISDCWGGSDKAAATATIMLMGDTCTRGCRFCSVKTSRAPPPLDPHEPEHVAEALARWGLGYVVLTSVDRDDLADGGAHHFAETVRKIKRKKPAMLVECLTGDYAGDLAMVALVAQSGLDVYAHNIETVEALTPHVRDRRATFAQSLRVLHAAKDAQPSLITKTSIMLGLGETEAQIVDALQQLRAIDVDVVTFGQYMRPTKRHMSVHEYVRPEVFDRWKDRALDMGFLYVASGPLVRSSYKAGEAFIENVLKNRKASNVQPTTSDILAADLDTSKVDAGV
;
A
#
# COMPACT_ATOMS: atom_id res chain seq x y z
N MET A 1 -5.38 59.14 -39.01
CA MET A 1 -6.72 59.76 -39.01
C MET A 1 -7.11 60.00 -37.56
N VAL A 2 -7.18 61.30 -37.17
CA VAL A 2 -8.02 61.91 -36.09
C VAL A 2 -7.92 61.30 -34.67
N PHE A 3 -7.21 61.91 -33.72
CA PHE A 3 -7.57 63.04 -32.82
C PHE A 3 -8.67 62.76 -31.77
N ARG A 4 -8.30 63.03 -30.50
CA ARG A 4 -9.05 63.64 -29.36
C ARG A 4 -8.84 62.87 -28.05
N ASP A 5 -8.15 63.45 -27.05
CA ASP A 5 -8.57 64.55 -26.12
C ASP A 5 -9.54 64.02 -25.04
N ASP A 6 -9.49 64.37 -23.75
CA ASP A 6 -8.75 65.43 -23.06
C ASP A 6 -8.77 65.23 -21.53
N PHE A 7 -7.70 65.72 -20.91
CA PHE A 7 -7.58 66.47 -19.65
C PHE A 7 -8.66 66.48 -18.55
N SER A 8 -8.18 66.38 -17.29
CA SER A 8 -8.42 67.35 -16.20
C SER A 8 -7.46 67.04 -15.02
N ARG A 9 -6.40 67.84 -14.80
CA ARG A 9 -6.22 68.89 -13.74
C ARG A 9 -6.21 68.34 -12.30
N SER A 10 -5.37 68.79 -11.35
CA SER A 10 -4.45 69.93 -11.26
C SER A 10 -3.64 69.88 -9.95
N HIS A 11 -2.61 70.73 -9.87
CA HIS A 11 -1.81 71.12 -8.69
C HIS A 11 -0.76 70.08 -8.29
N VAL A 12 0.55 70.39 -8.27
CA VAL A 12 1.14 71.35 -7.33
C VAL A 12 2.34 72.07 -7.97
N VAL A 13 2.23 73.39 -8.00
CA VAL A 13 3.31 74.35 -8.14
C VAL A 13 4.13 74.32 -6.85
N GLY A 14 5.46 74.23 -6.98
CA GLY A 14 6.41 74.67 -5.95
C GLY A 14 6.81 73.62 -4.91
N MET A 15 7.91 72.90 -5.17
CA MET A 15 8.72 72.30 -4.11
C MET A 15 10.15 72.84 -4.18
N PRO A 16 10.71 73.35 -3.06
CA PRO A 16 12.00 74.04 -3.06
C PRO A 16 13.15 73.10 -3.39
N ARG A 17 14.20 73.66 -4.01
CA ARG A 17 15.45 72.97 -4.43
C ARG A 17 16.10 72.10 -3.33
N SER A 18 15.76 72.28 -2.06
CA SER A 18 16.27 71.51 -0.92
C SER A 18 15.79 70.05 -0.86
N ARG A 19 14.60 69.72 -1.39
CA ARG A 19 14.07 68.34 -1.35
C ARG A 19 14.59 67.42 -2.46
N LYS A 20 15.01 67.99 -3.61
CA LYS A 20 15.69 67.23 -4.67
C LYS A 20 17.12 66.83 -4.27
N LEU A 21 17.79 67.67 -3.47
CA LEU A 21 19.11 67.37 -2.94
C LEU A 21 19.04 66.25 -1.89
N LEU A 22 18.03 66.27 -1.01
CA LEU A 22 17.83 65.21 0.00
C LEU A 22 17.52 63.85 -0.65
N ALA A 23 16.69 63.82 -1.71
CA ALA A 23 16.41 62.59 -2.45
C ALA A 23 17.66 62.03 -3.16
N LEU A 24 18.51 62.91 -3.71
CA LEU A 24 19.78 62.51 -4.34
C LEU A 24 20.78 61.96 -3.32
N VAL A 25 20.87 62.58 -2.14
CA VAL A 25 21.74 62.12 -1.04
C VAL A 25 21.25 60.77 -0.49
N CYS A 26 19.93 60.56 -0.37
CA CYS A 26 19.39 59.26 0.04
C CYS A 26 19.65 58.17 -1.00
N LEU A 27 19.53 58.47 -2.31
CA LEU A 27 19.84 57.52 -3.39
C LEU A 27 21.32 57.15 -3.44
N LEU A 28 22.22 58.14 -3.27
CA LEU A 28 23.66 57.90 -3.21
C LEU A 28 24.07 57.17 -1.93
N GLY A 29 23.41 57.45 -0.80
CA GLY A 29 23.61 56.74 0.46
C GLY A 29 23.16 55.27 0.37
N PHE A 30 22.04 54.99 -0.30
CA PHE A 30 21.56 53.62 -0.52
C PHE A 30 22.50 52.85 -1.45
N ALA A 31 22.99 53.47 -2.53
CA ALA A 31 23.97 52.86 -3.43
C ALA A 31 25.33 52.59 -2.74
N ALA A 32 25.79 53.53 -1.89
CA ALA A 32 27.01 53.37 -1.09
C ALA A 32 26.87 52.26 -0.03
N LEU A 33 25.71 52.15 0.63
CA LEU A 33 25.44 51.10 1.61
C LEU A 33 25.35 49.72 0.95
N THR A 34 24.75 49.64 -0.25
CA THR A 34 24.65 48.40 -1.02
C THR A 34 26.03 47.95 -1.52
N THR A 35 26.88 48.89 -1.94
CA THR A 35 28.27 48.57 -2.33
C THR A 35 29.17 48.25 -1.15
N PHE A 36 28.90 48.79 0.05
CA PHE A 36 29.62 48.44 1.27
C PHE A 36 29.23 47.03 1.78
N LEU A 37 27.93 46.71 1.76
CA LEU A 37 27.43 45.38 2.13
C LEU A 37 27.83 44.26 1.14
N LEU A 38 28.14 44.61 -0.11
CA LEU A 38 28.66 43.68 -1.13
C LEU A 38 30.20 43.62 -1.19
N ARG A 39 30.92 44.37 -0.33
CA ARG A 39 32.40 44.42 -0.33
C ARG A 39 33.07 43.68 0.82
N ASP A 40 32.30 43.03 1.69
CA ASP A 40 32.85 42.29 2.83
C ASP A 40 33.14 40.83 2.44
N GLU A 41 34.21 40.65 1.65
CA GLU A 41 34.93 39.37 1.61
C GLU A 41 36.10 39.48 2.60
N GLY A 42 35.89 38.94 3.80
CA GLY A 42 36.99 38.63 4.71
C GLY A 42 37.87 37.50 4.14
N PRO A 43 39.16 37.46 4.50
CA PRO A 43 40.08 36.46 3.98
C PRO A 43 39.73 35.08 4.55
N ILE A 44 39.31 34.17 3.67
CA ILE A 44 39.24 32.74 3.99
C ILE A 44 40.66 32.21 3.94
N THR A 45 41.11 31.69 5.08
CA THR A 45 42.42 31.12 5.33
C THR A 45 42.78 30.02 4.32
N GLU A 46 43.92 30.20 3.65
CA GLU A 46 44.64 29.13 2.97
C GLU A 46 44.98 28.01 3.98
N SER A 47 44.38 26.85 3.77
CA SER A 47 44.84 25.59 4.32
C SER A 47 44.83 24.56 3.19
N ALA A 48 46.02 24.35 2.63
CA ALA A 48 46.44 23.24 1.79
C ALA A 48 45.73 23.06 0.43
N LEU A 49 46.19 23.84 -0.54
CA LEU A 49 46.38 23.36 -1.91
C LEU A 49 47.28 22.12 -1.89
N SER A 50 46.67 20.93 -1.97
CA SER A 50 47.35 19.78 -2.55
C SER A 50 47.06 19.78 -4.05
N HIS A 51 48.07 20.14 -4.84
CA HIS A 51 48.17 19.72 -6.22
C HIS A 51 48.16 18.18 -6.27
N HIS A 52 47.00 17.57 -6.52
CA HIS A 52 46.95 16.22 -7.04
C HIS A 52 46.73 16.27 -8.54
N HIS A 53 47.80 15.96 -9.25
CA HIS A 53 47.79 15.53 -10.64
C HIS A 53 46.60 14.60 -10.89
N ALA A 54 45.75 14.96 -11.84
CA ALA A 54 44.77 14.06 -12.43
C ALA A 54 45.50 13.07 -13.36
N HIS A 55 46.22 12.14 -12.76
CA HIS A 55 46.67 10.91 -13.40
C HIS A 55 46.76 9.82 -12.31
N GLU A 56 46.12 8.69 -12.61
CA GLU A 56 46.14 7.40 -11.91
C GLU A 56 45.27 7.25 -10.64
N GLU A 57 44.57 6.10 -10.60
CA GLU A 57 43.89 5.48 -9.45
C GLU A 57 42.60 6.12 -8.89
N ASN A 58 41.49 5.94 -9.61
CA ASN A 58 40.19 5.68 -8.96
C ASN A 58 39.81 4.22 -9.23
N ALA A 59 40.51 3.29 -8.59
CA ALA A 59 40.02 1.93 -8.43
C ALA A 59 38.79 1.96 -7.51
N PRO A 60 37.73 1.18 -7.76
CA PRO A 60 36.60 1.08 -6.84
C PRO A 60 37.10 0.63 -5.47
N LEU A 61 37.00 1.50 -4.46
CA LEU A 61 37.28 1.14 -3.09
C LEU A 61 36.15 0.21 -2.62
N LEU A 62 36.42 -1.10 -2.63
CA LEU A 62 35.81 -2.00 -1.65
C LEU A 62 35.95 -1.35 -0.27
N PRO A 63 35.03 -1.54 0.69
CA PRO A 63 35.49 -1.56 2.07
C PRO A 63 36.62 -2.60 2.09
N ALA A 64 37.84 -2.16 2.38
CA ALA A 64 39.11 -2.85 2.11
C ALA A 64 39.34 -4.15 2.92
N SER A 65 38.30 -4.96 3.12
CA SER A 65 38.27 -6.16 3.96
C SER A 65 37.06 -7.08 3.71
N SER A 66 36.38 -7.00 2.55
CA SER A 66 35.31 -7.96 2.29
C SER A 66 35.88 -9.35 1.96
N LEU A 67 35.75 -10.26 2.92
CA LEU A 67 35.98 -11.70 2.72
C LEU A 67 35.00 -12.34 1.72
N THR A 68 33.92 -11.63 1.36
CA THR A 68 32.84 -12.12 0.49
C THR A 68 32.91 -11.51 -0.90
N HIS A 69 32.58 -12.31 -1.92
CA HIS A 69 32.57 -11.89 -3.32
C HIS A 69 31.51 -10.79 -3.55
N PRO A 70 31.74 -9.76 -4.36
CA PRO A 70 30.76 -8.69 -4.60
C PRO A 70 29.40 -9.20 -5.10
N ILE A 71 29.37 -10.18 -6.00
CA ILE A 71 28.10 -10.79 -6.48
C ILE A 71 27.33 -11.46 -5.33
N HIS A 72 28.03 -12.17 -4.43
CA HIS A 72 27.41 -12.80 -3.27
C HIS A 72 26.67 -11.77 -2.40
N GLN A 73 27.28 -10.61 -2.18
CA GLN A 73 26.67 -9.51 -1.43
C GLN A 73 25.44 -8.94 -2.14
N LEU A 74 25.52 -8.73 -3.45
CA LEU A 74 24.41 -8.20 -4.24
C LEU A 74 23.20 -9.14 -4.24
N VAL A 75 23.45 -10.45 -4.37
CA VAL A 75 22.42 -11.49 -4.29
C VAL A 75 21.78 -11.51 -2.90
N GLY A 76 22.60 -11.56 -1.84
CA GLY A 76 22.10 -11.55 -0.46
C GLY A 76 21.28 -10.30 -0.11
N ASN A 77 21.76 -9.11 -0.52
CA ASN A 77 21.04 -7.86 -0.30
C ASN A 77 19.73 -7.81 -1.08
N GLY A 78 19.76 -8.19 -2.37
CA GLY A 78 18.56 -8.25 -3.22
C GLY A 78 17.48 -9.15 -2.63
N GLU A 79 17.87 -10.31 -2.10
CA GLU A 79 16.93 -11.23 -1.44
C GLU A 79 16.34 -10.69 -0.15
N SER A 80 17.17 -10.09 0.70
CA SER A 80 16.71 -9.47 1.95
C SER A 80 15.70 -8.35 1.67
N ASP A 81 16.00 -7.49 0.69
CA ASP A 81 15.12 -6.40 0.26
C ASP A 81 13.81 -6.95 -0.31
N PHE A 82 13.89 -8.00 -1.14
CA PHE A 82 12.73 -8.63 -1.72
C PHE A 82 11.83 -9.32 -0.68
N GLN A 83 12.40 -10.00 0.31
CA GLN A 83 11.64 -10.60 1.42
C GLN A 83 10.94 -9.53 2.27
N THR A 84 11.65 -8.44 2.58
CA THR A 84 11.08 -7.28 3.29
C THR A 84 9.92 -6.67 2.51
N LEU A 85 10.08 -6.52 1.20
CA LEU A 85 9.05 -6.02 0.30
C LEU A 85 7.82 -6.94 0.31
N ARG A 86 7.99 -8.26 0.26
CA ARG A 86 6.85 -9.21 0.33
C ARG A 86 6.16 -9.18 1.69
N ALA A 87 6.91 -9.05 2.78
CA ALA A 87 6.36 -9.05 4.14
C ALA A 87 5.46 -7.84 4.43
N ARG A 88 5.74 -6.68 3.82
CA ARG A 88 5.00 -5.42 4.06
C ARG A 88 3.72 -5.25 3.22
N GLN A 89 3.39 -6.18 2.32
CA GLN A 89 2.25 -6.01 1.41
C GLN A 89 0.91 -5.96 2.15
N SER A 90 0.03 -5.08 1.71
CA SER A 90 -1.30 -4.86 2.27
C SER A 90 -2.20 -6.09 2.16
N ARG A 91 -2.77 -6.51 3.30
CA ARG A 91 -3.63 -7.71 3.39
C ARG A 91 -5.12 -7.39 3.36
N SER A 92 -5.48 -6.12 3.50
CA SER A 92 -6.86 -5.64 3.44
C SER A 92 -6.99 -4.40 2.57
N LEU A 93 -8.20 -4.13 2.07
CA LEU A 93 -8.50 -2.90 1.32
C LEU A 93 -8.16 -1.64 2.14
N ARG A 94 -8.36 -1.69 3.47
CA ARG A 94 -8.03 -0.58 4.35
C ARG A 94 -6.52 -0.32 4.38
N ASP A 95 -5.72 -1.38 4.47
CA ASP A 95 -4.26 -1.27 4.49
C ASP A 95 -3.77 -0.72 3.15
N ALA A 96 -4.28 -1.24 2.03
CA ALA A 96 -3.93 -0.75 0.69
C ALA A 96 -4.28 0.73 0.50
N VAL A 97 -5.44 1.19 1.01
CA VAL A 97 -5.82 2.61 0.98
C VAL A 97 -4.94 3.46 1.89
N ALA A 98 -4.61 2.97 3.08
CA ALA A 98 -3.74 3.68 4.02
C ALA A 98 -2.32 3.82 3.47
N GLU A 99 -1.80 2.74 2.89
CA GLU A 99 -0.48 2.70 2.26
C GLU A 99 -0.42 3.57 1.02
N TYR A 100 -1.45 3.52 0.15
CA TYR A 100 -1.60 4.43 -0.97
C TYR A 100 -1.52 5.90 -0.53
N ARG A 101 -2.30 6.28 0.49
CA ARG A 101 -2.31 7.65 1.01
C ARG A 101 -0.98 8.03 1.65
N ARG A 102 -0.32 7.10 2.33
CA ARG A 102 1.00 7.30 2.93
C ARG A 102 2.05 7.57 1.86
N ARG A 103 2.07 6.79 0.77
CA ARG A 103 3.02 6.90 -0.34
C ARG A 103 2.77 8.14 -1.19
N TYR A 104 1.57 8.24 -1.79
CA TYR A 104 1.34 9.20 -2.89
C TYR A 104 0.76 10.53 -2.44
N LYS A 105 0.38 10.66 -1.16
CA LYS A 105 -0.22 11.89 -0.60
C LYS A 105 -1.45 12.37 -1.40
N VAL A 106 -2.20 11.44 -1.98
CA VAL A 106 -3.53 11.65 -2.57
C VAL A 106 -4.45 10.51 -2.13
N PRO A 107 -5.78 10.70 -2.10
CA PRO A 107 -6.73 9.60 -1.94
C PRO A 107 -6.66 8.70 -3.18
N PRO A 108 -6.92 7.39 -3.08
CA PRO A 108 -6.99 6.55 -4.27
C PRO A 108 -8.08 7.01 -5.26
N PRO A 109 -7.98 6.69 -6.56
CA PRO A 109 -8.99 7.06 -7.55
C PRO A 109 -10.36 6.41 -7.25
N PRO A 110 -11.45 6.88 -7.88
CA PRO A 110 -12.72 6.16 -7.84
C PRO A 110 -12.55 4.69 -8.27
N HIS A 111 -13.41 3.82 -7.74
CA HIS A 111 -13.39 2.37 -8.01
C HIS A 111 -12.13 1.63 -7.56
N PHE A 112 -11.34 2.23 -6.66
CA PHE A 112 -10.19 1.54 -6.06
C PHE A 112 -10.58 0.25 -5.30
N ASP A 113 -11.78 0.19 -4.72
CA ASP A 113 -12.33 -1.03 -4.14
C ASP A 113 -12.57 -2.12 -5.19
N LYS A 114 -12.99 -1.74 -6.40
CA LYS A 114 -13.19 -2.67 -7.51
C LYS A 114 -11.85 -3.21 -7.98
N TRP A 115 -10.87 -2.33 -8.16
CA TRP A 115 -9.50 -2.71 -8.47
C TRP A 115 -8.90 -3.65 -7.41
N TYR A 116 -9.01 -3.33 -6.13
CA TYR A 116 -8.48 -4.17 -5.05
C TYR A 116 -9.12 -5.57 -5.04
N ASN A 117 -10.45 -5.64 -5.20
CA ASN A 117 -11.15 -6.92 -5.29
C ASN A 117 -10.76 -7.71 -6.54
N PHE A 118 -10.56 -7.02 -7.67
CA PHE A 118 -10.09 -7.60 -8.93
C PHE A 118 -8.68 -8.19 -8.77
N ALA A 119 -7.75 -7.42 -8.18
CA ALA A 119 -6.39 -7.85 -7.87
C ALA A 119 -6.35 -9.05 -6.92
N ARG A 120 -7.15 -9.00 -5.83
CA ARG A 120 -7.25 -10.10 -4.86
C ARG A 120 -7.82 -11.37 -5.48
N LYS A 121 -8.86 -11.26 -6.30
CA LYS A 121 -9.47 -12.41 -7.00
C LYS A 121 -8.49 -13.10 -7.95
N ARG A 122 -7.60 -12.32 -8.59
CA ARG A 122 -6.57 -12.82 -9.51
C ARG A 122 -5.29 -13.29 -8.82
N GLY A 123 -5.20 -13.13 -7.50
CA GLY A 123 -4.05 -13.60 -6.72
C GLY A 123 -2.78 -12.82 -7.02
N VAL A 124 -2.85 -11.50 -7.10
CA VAL A 124 -1.66 -10.63 -7.25
C VAL A 124 -0.83 -10.65 -5.97
N GLU A 125 0.48 -10.91 -6.11
CA GLU A 125 1.41 -10.99 -4.99
C GLU A 125 1.79 -9.61 -4.42
N LEU A 126 1.97 -8.60 -5.28
CA LEU A 126 2.45 -7.27 -4.91
C LEU A 126 1.33 -6.23 -4.97
N MET A 127 0.51 -6.17 -3.92
CA MET A 127 -0.67 -5.29 -3.85
C MET A 127 -0.33 -3.79 -3.79
N ASP A 128 0.84 -3.42 -3.29
CA ASP A 128 1.20 -2.01 -3.05
C ASP A 128 2.25 -1.46 -4.02
N GLU A 129 2.86 -2.30 -4.87
CA GLU A 129 4.00 -1.90 -5.71
C GLU A 129 3.52 -1.45 -7.10
N PHE A 130 3.08 -0.18 -7.19
CA PHE A 130 2.62 0.49 -8.42
C PHE A 130 3.24 1.90 -8.56
N ASP A 131 4.42 2.10 -7.98
CA ASP A 131 5.07 3.41 -7.85
C ASP A 131 5.42 4.01 -9.22
N GLY A 132 5.75 3.18 -10.21
CA GLY A 132 5.96 3.60 -11.60
C GLY A 132 4.75 4.37 -12.16
N ILE A 133 3.52 3.93 -11.89
CA ILE A 133 2.31 4.63 -12.35
C ILE A 133 2.24 6.04 -11.76
N TYR A 134 2.49 6.18 -10.45
CA TYR A 134 2.51 7.48 -9.78
C TYR A 134 3.56 8.41 -10.42
N HIS A 135 4.79 7.93 -10.60
CA HIS A 135 5.88 8.75 -11.14
C HIS A 135 5.61 9.22 -12.57
N MET A 136 5.03 8.38 -13.42
CA MET A 136 4.72 8.73 -14.81
C MET A 136 3.58 9.75 -14.92
N LEU A 137 2.57 9.62 -14.06
CA LEU A 137 1.38 10.47 -14.08
C LEU A 137 1.56 11.78 -13.30
N LEU A 138 2.59 11.88 -12.45
CA LEU A 138 2.84 13.04 -11.61
C LEU A 138 2.93 14.37 -12.38
N PRO A 139 3.68 14.52 -13.50
CA PRO A 139 3.75 15.79 -14.22
C PRO A 139 2.39 16.24 -14.78
N PHE A 140 1.50 15.31 -15.12
CA PHE A 140 0.19 15.61 -15.71
C PHE A 140 -0.77 16.27 -14.71
N TRP A 141 -0.56 16.11 -13.40
CA TRP A 141 -1.34 16.82 -12.38
C TRP A 141 -1.21 18.34 -12.48
N ALA A 142 -0.17 18.88 -13.13
CA ALA A 142 -0.01 20.32 -13.35
C ALA A 142 -0.98 20.89 -14.39
N LEU A 143 -1.41 20.08 -15.35
CA LEU A 143 -2.28 20.50 -16.45
C LEU A 143 -3.75 20.39 -16.04
N GLU A 144 -4.61 21.27 -16.54
CA GLU A 144 -6.06 21.11 -16.38
C GLU A 144 -6.56 19.89 -17.18
N PRO A 145 -7.59 19.16 -16.69
CA PRO A 145 -8.10 17.94 -17.36
C PRO A 145 -8.44 18.15 -18.83
N ALA A 146 -9.09 19.26 -19.17
CA ALA A 146 -9.46 19.61 -20.55
C ALA A 146 -8.24 19.75 -21.48
N VAL A 147 -7.10 20.25 -20.97
CA VAL A 147 -5.87 20.40 -21.75
C VAL A 147 -5.26 19.04 -22.06
N ILE A 148 -5.30 18.09 -21.11
CA ILE A 148 -4.83 16.72 -21.32
C ILE A 148 -5.67 16.05 -22.41
N ARG A 149 -7.01 16.18 -22.34
CA ARG A 149 -7.93 15.65 -23.36
C ARG A 149 -7.69 16.29 -24.73
N GLU A 150 -7.55 17.61 -24.80
CA GLU A 150 -7.28 18.34 -26.04
C GLU A 150 -5.98 17.88 -26.71
N ARG A 151 -4.88 17.80 -25.95
CA ARG A 151 -3.58 17.34 -26.47
C ARG A 151 -3.63 15.91 -26.96
N THR A 152 -4.40 15.04 -26.28
CA THR A 152 -4.62 13.66 -26.72
C THR A 152 -5.35 13.63 -28.06
N ARG A 153 -6.45 14.38 -28.19
CA ARG A 153 -7.23 14.49 -29.44
C ARG A 153 -6.41 15.07 -30.60
N GLU A 154 -5.58 16.08 -30.33
CA GLU A 154 -4.67 16.65 -31.34
C GLU A 154 -3.65 15.59 -31.80
N ALA A 155 -3.07 14.82 -30.88
CA ALA A 155 -2.07 13.81 -31.20
C ALA A 155 -2.64 12.67 -32.06
N ILE A 156 -3.82 12.12 -31.70
CA ILE A 156 -4.45 11.03 -32.45
C ILE A 156 -5.18 11.50 -33.72
N GLY A 157 -5.49 12.80 -33.81
CA GLY A 157 -6.19 13.40 -34.95
C GLY A 157 -5.28 13.78 -36.12
N TYR A 158 -3.99 13.47 -36.03
CA TYR A 158 -2.99 13.65 -37.08
C TYR A 158 -2.20 12.35 -37.28
N ASP A 159 -1.59 12.15 -38.44
CA ASP A 159 -0.74 10.98 -38.73
C ASP A 159 0.62 11.05 -38.01
N ASN A 160 0.58 10.81 -36.69
CA ASN A 160 1.71 10.80 -35.78
C ASN A 160 2.23 9.38 -35.48
N ALA A 161 1.84 8.40 -36.29
CA ALA A 161 2.11 6.98 -36.05
C ALA A 161 1.62 6.52 -34.66
N LEU A 162 0.35 6.80 -34.37
CA LEU A 162 -0.32 6.43 -33.12
C LEU A 162 -1.54 5.55 -33.41
N ILE A 163 -1.89 4.71 -32.44
CA ILE A 163 -3.18 4.04 -32.37
C ILE A 163 -4.07 4.79 -31.36
N ALA A 164 -5.27 5.14 -31.80
CA ALA A 164 -6.30 5.74 -30.97
C ALA A 164 -7.21 4.66 -30.39
N ALA A 165 -7.51 4.75 -29.09
CA ALA A 165 -8.59 4.00 -28.46
C ALA A 165 -9.56 4.97 -27.77
N LEU A 166 -10.84 4.88 -28.12
CA LEU A 166 -11.89 5.71 -27.52
C LEU A 166 -12.74 4.84 -26.60
N ILE A 167 -12.79 5.20 -25.31
CA ILE A 167 -13.63 4.53 -24.30
C ILE A 167 -14.84 5.41 -24.02
N ARG A 168 -16.05 4.85 -24.17
CA ARG A 168 -17.32 5.53 -23.91
C ARG A 168 -18.28 4.58 -23.19
N ASP A 169 -18.94 5.10 -22.17
CA ASP A 169 -19.97 4.38 -21.40
C ASP A 169 -19.51 2.98 -20.95
N GLY A 170 -18.24 2.91 -20.55
CA GLY A 170 -17.62 1.67 -20.08
C GLY A 170 -17.30 0.64 -21.17
N GLN A 171 -17.13 1.06 -22.43
CA GLN A 171 -16.78 0.20 -23.56
C GLN A 171 -15.75 0.86 -24.49
N VAL A 172 -14.92 0.06 -25.15
CA VAL A 172 -14.07 0.54 -26.26
C VAL A 172 -14.94 0.67 -27.51
N VAL A 173 -15.25 1.89 -27.92
CA VAL A 173 -16.16 2.15 -29.06
C VAL A 173 -15.44 2.31 -30.39
N LYS A 174 -14.14 2.63 -30.36
CA LYS A 174 -13.32 2.78 -31.58
C LYS A 174 -11.85 2.49 -31.30
N MET A 175 -11.24 1.73 -32.20
CA MET A 175 -9.79 1.56 -32.35
C MET A 175 -9.42 2.02 -33.77
N ASP A 176 -8.40 2.88 -33.93
CA ASP A 176 -8.00 3.41 -35.23
C ASP A 176 -6.51 3.78 -35.26
N GLY A 177 -5.93 3.98 -36.44
CA GLY A 177 -4.51 4.36 -36.62
C GLY A 177 -3.55 3.17 -36.65
N GLY A 178 -2.25 3.44 -36.88
CA GLY A 178 -1.19 2.43 -36.96
C GLY A 178 -1.10 1.62 -38.27
N GLY A 179 -2.07 1.70 -39.18
CA GLY A 179 -2.05 0.95 -40.45
C GLY A 179 -2.23 -0.56 -40.30
N GLU A 180 -2.18 -1.32 -41.41
CA GLU A 180 -2.45 -2.77 -41.42
C GLU A 180 -1.45 -3.58 -40.59
N MET A 181 -0.17 -3.18 -40.58
CA MET A 181 0.90 -3.88 -39.83
C MET A 181 0.65 -3.97 -38.32
N TYR A 182 -0.16 -3.06 -37.77
CA TYR A 182 -0.48 -3.00 -36.33
C TYR A 182 -1.94 -3.39 -36.02
N GLU A 183 -2.61 -4.10 -36.93
CA GLU A 183 -3.94 -4.66 -36.69
C GLU A 183 -3.98 -5.53 -35.43
N TRP A 184 -2.96 -6.37 -35.24
CA TRP A 184 -2.84 -7.21 -34.06
C TRP A 184 -2.84 -6.44 -32.72
N HIS A 185 -2.32 -5.22 -32.71
CA HIS A 185 -2.33 -4.37 -31.53
C HIS A 185 -3.74 -3.82 -31.30
N ARG A 186 -4.42 -3.37 -32.36
CA ARG A 186 -5.82 -2.93 -32.28
C ARG A 186 -6.76 -4.05 -31.84
N ASP A 187 -6.48 -5.30 -32.18
CA ASP A 187 -7.27 -6.47 -31.78
C ASP A 187 -7.01 -6.88 -30.32
N ALA A 188 -5.75 -6.79 -29.86
CA ALA A 188 -5.36 -7.20 -28.52
C ALA A 188 -5.86 -6.24 -27.43
N THR A 189 -5.78 -4.92 -27.66
CA THR A 189 -6.09 -3.92 -26.62
C THR A 189 -7.52 -4.01 -26.09
N PRO A 190 -8.59 -4.12 -26.92
CA PRO A 190 -9.95 -4.32 -26.41
C PRO A 190 -10.11 -5.60 -25.58
N VAL A 191 -9.39 -6.67 -25.92
CA VAL A 191 -9.40 -7.94 -25.15
C VAL A 191 -8.79 -7.72 -23.78
N MET A 192 -7.65 -7.04 -23.70
CA MET A 192 -6.97 -6.71 -22.43
C MET A 192 -7.84 -5.86 -21.49
N LEU A 193 -8.70 -5.01 -22.04
CA LEU A 193 -9.55 -4.10 -21.25
C LEU A 193 -10.91 -4.71 -20.84
N LYS A 194 -11.34 -5.78 -21.52
CA LYS A 194 -12.71 -6.33 -21.47
C LYS A 194 -13.27 -6.53 -20.06
N GLU A 195 -12.45 -7.04 -19.14
CA GLU A 195 -12.90 -7.45 -17.81
C GLU A 195 -13.09 -6.28 -16.83
N PHE A 196 -12.57 -5.08 -17.14
CA PHE A 196 -12.62 -3.94 -16.22
C PHE A 196 -13.01 -2.60 -16.87
N VAL A 197 -13.12 -2.53 -18.20
CA VAL A 197 -13.45 -1.30 -18.95
C VAL A 197 -14.74 -0.64 -18.48
N HIS A 198 -15.71 -1.43 -18.00
CA HIS A 198 -16.99 -0.94 -17.49
C HIS A 198 -16.89 -0.10 -16.19
N TRP A 199 -15.74 -0.11 -15.51
CA TRP A 199 -15.46 0.76 -14.37
C TRP A 199 -14.65 2.01 -14.73
N LEU A 200 -14.24 2.16 -15.99
CA LEU A 200 -13.46 3.31 -16.45
C LEU A 200 -14.40 4.45 -16.88
N PRO A 201 -13.99 5.73 -16.71
CA PRO A 201 -14.70 6.86 -17.29
C PRO A 201 -14.46 6.94 -18.80
N ASP A 202 -15.20 7.84 -19.43
CA ASP A 202 -14.97 8.20 -20.81
C ASP A 202 -13.58 8.85 -20.96
N MET A 203 -12.77 8.31 -21.87
CA MET A 203 -11.41 8.77 -22.12
C MET A 203 -10.95 8.43 -23.53
N ASP A 204 -9.97 9.18 -24.02
CA ASP A 204 -9.27 8.93 -25.27
C ASP A 204 -7.83 8.51 -24.92
N LEU A 205 -7.32 7.46 -25.56
CA LEU A 205 -5.96 6.95 -25.34
C LEU A 205 -5.17 7.00 -26.65
N ALA A 206 -3.89 7.34 -26.55
CA ALA A 206 -2.97 7.46 -27.67
C ALA A 206 -1.78 6.50 -27.48
N PHE A 207 -1.75 5.39 -28.23
CA PHE A 207 -0.71 4.38 -28.13
C PHE A 207 0.38 4.60 -29.18
N ASN A 208 1.63 4.63 -28.72
CA ASN A 208 2.81 4.66 -29.58
C ASN A 208 2.97 3.32 -30.31
N ILE A 209 3.18 3.37 -31.63
CA ILE A 209 3.48 2.18 -32.43
C ILE A 209 4.98 2.00 -32.67
N HIS A 210 5.78 3.05 -32.46
CA HIS A 210 7.23 2.97 -32.57
C HIS A 210 7.87 2.33 -31.33
N ASP A 211 9.06 1.79 -31.53
CA ASP A 211 9.90 1.26 -30.46
C ASP A 211 10.40 2.43 -29.58
N GLU A 212 10.79 3.55 -30.19
CA GLU A 212 11.36 4.71 -29.52
C GLU A 212 10.29 5.56 -28.80
N PRO A 213 10.58 6.09 -27.58
CA PRO A 213 9.66 6.93 -26.80
C PRO A 213 9.43 8.31 -27.44
N ARG A 214 8.35 8.98 -27.05
CA ARG A 214 7.75 10.09 -27.82
C ARG A 214 7.69 11.43 -27.10
N VAL A 215 7.76 11.46 -25.77
CA VAL A 215 7.49 12.67 -24.98
C VAL A 215 8.70 13.04 -24.15
N VAL A 216 9.33 14.19 -24.43
CA VAL A 216 10.51 14.65 -23.69
C VAL A 216 10.46 16.17 -23.48
N LEU A 217 10.45 16.61 -22.22
CA LEU A 217 10.30 18.03 -21.86
C LEU A 217 11.63 18.70 -21.49
N GLN A 218 11.73 20.01 -21.70
CA GLN A 218 12.81 20.79 -21.08
C GLN A 218 12.76 20.65 -19.56
N HIS A 219 13.94 20.54 -18.92
CA HIS A 219 14.05 20.31 -17.48
C HIS A 219 13.24 21.30 -16.63
N ASP A 220 13.38 22.60 -16.89
CA ASP A 220 12.71 23.64 -16.11
C ASP A 220 11.19 23.53 -16.20
N ASP A 221 10.67 23.12 -17.37
CA ASP A 221 9.23 22.92 -17.56
C ASP A 221 8.77 21.65 -16.85
N LEU A 222 9.51 20.55 -16.95
CA LEU A 222 9.20 19.32 -16.21
C LEU A 222 9.22 19.57 -14.69
N ALA A 223 10.24 20.26 -14.18
CA ALA A 223 10.36 20.63 -12.78
C ALA A 223 9.17 21.51 -12.33
N ARG A 224 8.76 22.47 -13.15
CA ARG A 224 7.57 23.31 -12.89
C ARG A 224 6.28 22.49 -12.84
N HIS A 225 6.11 21.52 -13.74
CA HIS A 225 4.96 20.61 -13.72
C HIS A 225 4.96 19.77 -12.43
N VAL A 226 6.10 19.18 -12.07
CA VAL A 226 6.23 18.38 -10.85
C VAL A 226 5.98 19.20 -9.59
N ALA A 227 6.50 20.43 -9.51
CA ALA A 227 6.27 21.34 -8.40
C ALA A 227 4.79 21.71 -8.28
N MET A 228 4.15 22.13 -9.39
CA MET A 228 2.71 22.44 -9.39
C MET A 228 1.85 21.24 -8.97
N ALA A 229 2.22 20.05 -9.41
CA ALA A 229 1.56 18.82 -8.99
C ALA A 229 1.68 18.59 -7.47
N LYS A 230 2.91 18.57 -6.94
CA LYS A 230 3.18 18.26 -5.52
C LYS A 230 2.76 19.34 -4.55
N ASP A 231 2.88 20.61 -4.93
CA ASP A 231 2.75 21.73 -3.99
C ASP A 231 1.34 22.34 -4.02
N ALA A 232 0.60 22.19 -5.12
CA ALA A 232 -0.73 22.78 -5.27
C ALA A 232 -1.82 21.74 -5.56
N ASN A 233 -1.73 21.02 -6.68
CA ASN A 233 -2.87 20.27 -7.22
C ASN A 233 -3.14 18.96 -6.48
N MET A 234 -2.12 18.19 -6.13
CA MET A 234 -2.27 16.96 -5.35
C MET A 234 -2.68 17.23 -3.90
N PRO A 235 -2.08 18.21 -3.17
CA PRO A 235 -2.56 18.60 -1.84
C PRO A 235 -4.02 19.06 -1.85
N ARG A 236 -4.47 19.75 -2.90
CA ARG A 236 -5.88 20.14 -3.07
C ARG A 236 -6.80 18.91 -3.15
N ALA A 237 -6.39 17.86 -3.86
CA ALA A 237 -7.13 16.60 -3.92
C ALA A 237 -7.07 15.82 -2.58
N TYR A 238 -5.93 15.87 -1.89
CA TYR A 238 -5.73 15.20 -0.59
C TYR A 238 -6.58 15.80 0.53
N ASN A 239 -6.66 17.12 0.57
CA ASN A 239 -7.39 17.88 1.58
C ASN A 239 -8.87 18.12 1.20
N ALA A 240 -9.38 17.42 0.18
CA ALA A 240 -10.77 17.53 -0.22
C ALA A 240 -11.71 17.14 0.94
N ALA A 241 -12.60 18.07 1.31
CA ALA A 241 -13.51 17.87 2.45
C ALA A 241 -14.50 16.71 2.25
N LYS A 242 -14.78 16.36 1.00
CA LYS A 242 -15.62 15.23 0.62
C LYS A 242 -15.12 14.65 -0.71
N LEU A 243 -15.17 13.33 -0.82
CA LEU A 243 -14.73 12.59 -2.00
C LEU A 243 -15.88 11.70 -2.51
N THR A 244 -16.17 11.79 -3.80
CA THR A 244 -17.13 10.89 -4.46
C THR A 244 -16.39 9.69 -5.02
N ASN A 245 -16.82 8.47 -4.68
CA ASN A 245 -16.28 7.23 -5.25
C ASN A 245 -16.96 6.86 -6.57
N GLU A 246 -17.07 7.82 -7.48
CA GLU A 246 -17.63 7.66 -8.82
C GLU A 246 -16.93 8.66 -9.74
N PHE A 247 -16.77 8.30 -11.01
CA PHE A 247 -16.30 9.24 -12.02
C PHE A 247 -17.42 10.19 -12.45
N SER A 248 -17.05 11.35 -12.99
CA SER A 248 -17.99 12.30 -13.57
C SER A 248 -18.63 11.74 -14.85
N ALA A 249 -19.78 12.30 -15.23
CA ALA A 249 -20.34 12.08 -16.55
C ALA A 249 -19.39 12.60 -17.65
N ARG A 250 -19.60 12.13 -18.89
CA ARG A 250 -18.84 12.55 -20.08
C ARG A 250 -18.61 14.07 -20.10
N PRO A 251 -17.34 14.53 -20.10
CA PRO A 251 -16.99 15.94 -20.30
C PRO A 251 -17.56 16.51 -21.59
N ALA A 252 -17.98 17.78 -21.56
CA ALA A 252 -18.67 18.44 -22.67
C ALA A 252 -17.82 18.57 -23.96
N ASP A 253 -16.50 18.51 -23.83
CA ASP A 253 -15.56 18.56 -24.96
C ASP A 253 -15.29 17.19 -25.59
N MET A 254 -15.84 16.10 -25.04
CA MET A 254 -15.75 14.76 -25.63
C MET A 254 -17.01 14.38 -26.39
N GLY A 255 -16.84 13.94 -27.64
CA GLY A 255 -17.92 13.40 -28.48
C GLY A 255 -18.32 11.97 -28.11
N ASP A 256 -19.28 11.42 -28.84
CA ASP A 256 -19.79 10.04 -28.72
C ASP A 256 -18.80 8.94 -29.15
N GLY A 257 -17.65 9.32 -29.70
CA GLY A 257 -16.61 8.39 -30.16
C GLY A 257 -16.83 7.87 -31.59
N ALA A 258 -17.85 8.34 -32.32
CA ALA A 258 -18.12 7.89 -33.68
C ALA A 258 -17.01 8.29 -34.69
N ARG A 259 -16.31 9.41 -34.43
CA ARG A 259 -15.24 9.93 -35.28
C ARG A 259 -14.11 10.51 -34.45
N ILE A 260 -12.88 10.32 -34.93
CA ILE A 260 -11.71 11.05 -34.44
C ILE A 260 -11.65 12.36 -35.22
N LYS A 261 -11.55 13.48 -34.50
CA LYS A 261 -11.44 14.80 -35.13
C LYS A 261 -10.08 14.92 -35.81
N GLU A 262 -10.07 15.23 -37.10
CA GLU A 262 -8.84 15.50 -37.84
C GLU A 262 -8.25 16.87 -37.49
N TYR A 263 -6.92 16.93 -37.41
CA TYR A 263 -6.13 18.13 -37.20
C TYR A 263 -5.19 18.36 -38.39
N LYS A 264 -4.87 19.63 -38.68
CA LYS A 264 -4.00 20.01 -39.82
C LYS A 264 -2.53 20.16 -39.45
N THR A 265 -2.22 20.16 -38.15
CA THR A 265 -0.88 20.44 -37.61
C THR A 265 -0.52 19.38 -36.59
N THR A 266 0.77 19.20 -36.37
CA THR A 266 1.32 18.29 -35.36
C THR A 266 2.35 18.99 -34.49
N ARG A 267 2.52 18.49 -33.26
CA ARG A 267 3.54 18.88 -32.27
C ARG A 267 4.73 17.93 -32.23
N PHE A 268 4.79 16.96 -33.15
CA PHE A 268 5.85 15.96 -33.22
C PHE A 268 6.90 16.37 -34.25
N ASN A 269 8.17 16.36 -33.84
CA ASN A 269 9.33 16.63 -34.68
C ASN A 269 10.01 15.30 -35.04
N ARG A 270 10.35 15.09 -36.32
CA ARG A 270 10.95 13.85 -36.81
C ARG A 270 12.48 13.96 -36.95
N PHE A 271 13.21 13.05 -36.31
CA PHE A 271 14.68 12.98 -36.30
C PHE A 271 15.22 11.58 -36.61
N ALA A 272 14.48 10.77 -37.38
CA ALA A 272 14.93 9.45 -37.81
C ALA A 272 16.33 9.52 -38.45
N HIS A 273 17.20 8.56 -38.09
CA HIS A 273 18.59 8.43 -38.55
C HIS A 273 19.51 9.64 -38.25
N GLN A 274 19.14 10.49 -37.30
CA GLN A 274 19.95 11.63 -36.83
C GLN A 274 20.41 11.42 -35.39
N ALA A 275 21.41 12.19 -34.94
CA ALA A 275 21.83 12.20 -33.54
C ALA A 275 20.74 12.77 -32.65
N THR A 276 20.34 12.00 -31.64
CA THR A 276 19.20 12.33 -30.76
C THR A 276 19.61 12.56 -29.32
N TRP A 277 20.89 12.42 -28.96
CA TRP A 277 21.37 12.65 -27.60
C TRP A 277 20.94 14.02 -27.04
N SER A 278 21.14 15.09 -27.81
CA SER A 278 20.73 16.45 -27.43
C SER A 278 19.24 16.56 -27.12
N ASN A 279 18.38 15.89 -27.88
CA ASN A 279 16.93 15.86 -27.64
C ASN A 279 16.58 14.95 -26.45
N SER A 280 17.27 13.83 -26.29
CA SER A 280 16.95 12.82 -25.28
C SER A 280 17.30 13.28 -23.86
N ARG A 281 18.35 14.10 -23.69
CA ARG A 281 18.81 14.57 -22.37
C ARG A 281 18.14 15.86 -21.88
N ILE A 282 17.20 16.46 -22.61
CA ILE A 282 16.71 17.81 -22.27
C ILE A 282 15.94 17.87 -20.94
N SER A 283 15.34 16.76 -20.51
CA SER A 283 14.66 16.65 -19.21
C SER A 283 15.63 16.50 -18.04
N CYS A 284 16.88 16.15 -18.30
CA CYS A 284 17.91 16.01 -17.27
C CYS A 284 18.22 17.38 -16.63
N PRO A 285 18.48 17.41 -15.30
CA PRO A 285 18.91 18.62 -14.61
C PRO A 285 20.11 19.28 -15.30
N PRO A 286 20.18 20.62 -15.41
CA PRO A 286 21.33 21.31 -16.00
C PRO A 286 22.68 20.98 -15.35
N ASP A 287 22.66 20.66 -14.06
CA ASP A 287 23.81 20.26 -13.23
C ASP A 287 24.11 18.75 -13.27
N SER A 288 23.28 17.95 -13.94
CA SER A 288 23.53 16.52 -14.12
C SER A 288 24.76 16.25 -15.00
N PRO A 289 25.46 15.11 -14.83
CA PRO A 289 26.57 14.70 -15.70
C PRO A 289 26.25 14.77 -17.19
N ALA A 290 25.02 14.39 -17.57
CA ALA A 290 24.56 14.43 -18.94
C ALA A 290 24.46 15.86 -19.50
N ARG A 291 24.33 16.92 -18.69
CA ARG A 291 24.07 18.32 -19.12
C ARG A 291 25.14 19.33 -18.72
N ALA A 292 25.77 19.16 -17.57
CA ALA A 292 26.68 20.15 -16.97
C ALA A 292 28.01 20.31 -17.72
N CYS A 293 28.37 19.28 -18.48
CA CYS A 293 29.64 19.22 -19.16
C CYS A 293 29.63 20.05 -20.45
N LEU A 294 30.50 21.06 -20.50
CA LEU A 294 30.63 22.00 -21.63
C LEU A 294 31.61 21.53 -22.71
N ASN A 295 32.44 20.53 -22.40
CA ASN A 295 33.43 19.97 -23.30
C ASN A 295 32.98 18.57 -23.76
N ASP A 296 33.43 18.10 -24.92
CA ASP A 296 33.00 16.82 -25.49
C ASP A 296 33.51 15.54 -24.76
N SER A 297 34.04 15.67 -23.53
CA SER A 297 34.59 14.55 -22.76
C SER A 297 34.07 14.55 -21.32
N CYS A 298 32.86 14.02 -21.15
CA CYS A 298 32.16 13.98 -19.87
C CYS A 298 32.26 12.59 -19.26
N ALA A 299 32.65 12.52 -17.99
CA ALA A 299 32.68 11.26 -17.26
C ALA A 299 31.28 10.86 -16.79
N ASP A 300 31.00 9.55 -16.84
CA ASP A 300 29.80 9.00 -16.21
C ASP A 300 29.89 9.11 -14.68
N ASN A 301 28.76 9.36 -14.03
CA ASN A 301 28.64 9.29 -12.58
C ASN A 301 28.46 7.83 -12.14
N THR A 302 29.51 7.03 -12.31
CA THR A 302 29.48 5.59 -12.02
C THR A 302 29.15 5.29 -10.55
N THR A 303 29.56 6.15 -9.63
CA THR A 303 29.30 5.98 -8.19
C THR A 303 27.82 5.97 -7.83
N ALA A 304 26.94 6.53 -8.68
CA ALA A 304 25.49 6.49 -8.50
C ALA A 304 24.89 5.09 -8.66
N TYR A 305 25.53 4.22 -9.45
CA TYR A 305 25.01 2.89 -9.80
C TYR A 305 25.99 1.73 -9.58
N SER A 306 27.27 2.02 -9.35
CA SER A 306 28.30 1.03 -9.04
C SER A 306 29.46 1.67 -8.28
N ASN A 307 29.72 1.17 -7.08
CA ASN A 307 30.95 1.39 -6.31
C ASN A 307 31.78 0.10 -6.15
N LEU A 308 31.46 -0.94 -6.92
CA LEU A 308 32.06 -2.26 -6.81
C LEU A 308 33.15 -2.50 -7.87
N PRO A 309 34.09 -3.43 -7.61
CA PRO A 309 35.07 -3.87 -8.61
C PRO A 309 34.39 -4.27 -9.91
N LEU A 310 35.11 -4.12 -11.03
CA LEU A 310 34.60 -4.43 -12.38
C LEU A 310 33.31 -3.70 -12.81
N GLY A 311 32.74 -2.82 -11.99
CA GLY A 311 31.54 -2.05 -12.35
C GLY A 311 30.20 -2.77 -12.14
N PHE A 312 30.13 -3.78 -11.25
CA PHE A 312 28.87 -4.47 -10.95
C PHE A 312 27.76 -3.48 -10.55
N ILE A 313 26.62 -3.56 -11.24
CA ILE A 313 25.50 -2.64 -11.01
C ILE A 313 24.82 -2.98 -9.69
N SER A 314 24.93 -2.08 -8.71
CA SER A 314 24.22 -2.18 -7.42
C SER A 314 22.89 -1.43 -7.42
N ASN A 315 22.71 -0.42 -8.29
CA ASN A 315 21.47 0.34 -8.43
C ASN A 315 21.04 0.46 -9.90
N THR A 316 20.11 -0.39 -10.32
CA THR A 316 19.62 -0.44 -11.72
C THR A 316 18.83 0.80 -12.12
N SER A 317 18.06 1.40 -11.20
CA SER A 317 17.29 2.61 -11.51
C SER A 317 18.19 3.80 -11.81
N ALA A 318 19.32 3.92 -11.10
CA ALA A 318 20.35 4.93 -11.37
C ALA A 318 21.16 4.63 -12.64
N PHE A 319 21.45 3.35 -12.92
CA PHE A 319 22.13 2.94 -14.15
C PHE A 319 21.28 3.24 -15.40
N GLY A 320 19.99 2.90 -15.36
CA GLY A 320 19.04 3.21 -16.43
C GLY A 320 18.64 4.68 -16.49
N ASP A 321 19.14 5.52 -15.58
CA ASP A 321 18.97 6.97 -15.66
C ASP A 321 20.06 7.61 -16.52
N ILE A 322 19.68 7.98 -17.75
CA ILE A 322 20.61 8.54 -18.73
C ILE A 322 21.26 9.83 -18.27
N CYS A 323 20.66 10.54 -17.29
CA CYS A 323 21.21 11.77 -16.74
C CYS A 323 22.55 11.54 -16.00
N ASN A 324 22.82 10.30 -15.56
CA ASN A 324 24.08 9.92 -14.92
C ASN A 324 25.19 9.53 -15.90
N SER A 325 24.85 9.21 -17.16
CA SER A 325 25.76 8.50 -18.08
C SER A 325 25.87 9.21 -19.44
N PRO A 326 26.57 10.36 -19.54
CA PRO A 326 26.84 11.04 -20.80
C PRO A 326 27.50 10.15 -21.87
N SER A 327 28.24 9.11 -21.49
CA SER A 327 28.85 8.18 -22.45
C SER A 327 27.83 7.45 -23.33
N LEU A 328 26.55 7.40 -22.93
CA LEU A 328 25.47 6.80 -23.71
C LEU A 328 25.31 7.44 -25.09
N GLU A 329 25.62 8.73 -25.23
CA GLU A 329 25.69 9.45 -26.53
C GLU A 329 26.44 8.64 -27.60
N ARG A 330 27.56 8.01 -27.20
CA ARG A 330 28.50 7.32 -28.07
C ARG A 330 28.59 5.82 -27.79
N SER A 331 27.69 5.28 -26.97
CA SER A 331 27.73 3.87 -26.60
C SER A 331 26.40 3.13 -26.73
N PHE A 332 25.33 3.84 -27.10
CA PHE A 332 23.99 3.27 -27.25
C PHE A 332 23.32 3.79 -28.53
N GLY A 333 22.81 2.87 -29.36
CA GLY A 333 22.43 3.19 -30.73
C GLY A 333 21.22 4.12 -30.88
N MET A 334 20.28 4.11 -29.91
CA MET A 334 19.13 5.03 -29.86
C MET A 334 19.58 6.51 -29.87
N PHE A 335 20.71 6.82 -29.22
CA PHE A 335 21.20 8.20 -29.09
C PHE A 335 22.12 8.62 -30.23
N ASP A 336 22.86 7.66 -30.81
CA ASP A 336 23.69 7.92 -32.00
C ASP A 336 22.81 8.19 -33.22
N ARG A 337 21.96 7.23 -33.63
CA ARG A 337 21.02 7.37 -34.75
C ARG A 337 19.92 6.30 -34.62
N PRO A 338 18.72 6.58 -34.10
CA PRO A 338 17.65 5.59 -34.02
C PRO A 338 16.99 5.36 -35.39
N ASN A 339 16.24 4.27 -35.53
CA ASN A 339 15.56 3.97 -36.79
C ASN A 339 14.32 4.84 -37.01
N ALA A 340 13.57 5.11 -35.94
CA ALA A 340 12.53 6.12 -35.90
C ALA A 340 12.74 7.02 -34.67
N PHE A 341 12.39 8.30 -34.75
CA PHE A 341 12.42 9.18 -33.59
C PHE A 341 11.57 10.40 -33.88
N ASP A 342 10.28 10.31 -33.57
CA ASP A 342 9.44 11.49 -33.58
C ASP A 342 9.02 11.82 -32.15
N VAL A 343 9.37 13.03 -31.74
CA VAL A 343 9.23 13.45 -30.35
C VAL A 343 8.49 14.77 -30.25
N THR A 344 7.79 14.94 -29.15
CA THR A 344 7.20 16.21 -28.76
C THR A 344 7.90 16.77 -27.53
N HIS A 345 7.97 18.10 -27.45
CA HIS A 345 8.46 18.83 -26.30
C HIS A 345 7.35 19.38 -25.40
N ASP A 346 6.10 19.07 -25.74
CA ASP A 346 4.93 19.33 -24.92
C ASP A 346 4.57 18.06 -24.12
N LEU A 347 4.06 18.24 -22.90
CA LEU A 347 3.52 17.12 -22.12
C LEU A 347 2.21 16.62 -22.73
N ILE A 348 2.27 15.54 -23.51
CA ILE A 348 1.15 14.84 -24.15
C ILE A 348 1.09 13.41 -23.58
N PRO A 349 -0.08 12.88 -23.21
CA PRO A 349 -0.18 11.53 -22.64
C PRO A 349 -0.11 10.46 -23.74
N ILE A 350 1.12 10.08 -24.11
CA ILE A 350 1.37 8.99 -25.05
C ILE A 350 1.70 7.71 -24.28
N PHE A 351 1.00 6.62 -24.61
CA PHE A 351 1.17 5.31 -24.00
C PHE A 351 2.19 4.49 -24.80
N SER A 352 3.33 4.17 -24.18
CA SER A 352 4.45 3.46 -24.82
C SER A 352 4.76 2.16 -24.09
N GLN A 353 5.22 1.14 -24.80
CA GLN A 353 5.52 -0.17 -24.20
C GLN A 353 6.82 -0.15 -23.39
N SER A 354 7.73 0.75 -23.74
CA SER A 354 8.97 1.02 -23.01
C SER A 354 9.42 2.47 -23.19
N LYS A 355 10.31 2.96 -22.31
CA LYS A 355 10.92 4.30 -22.43
C LYS A 355 12.25 4.39 -21.71
N VAL A 356 13.04 5.43 -22.00
CA VAL A 356 14.23 5.78 -21.22
C VAL A 356 13.89 6.82 -20.13
N SER A 357 14.74 6.95 -19.11
CA SER A 357 14.42 7.71 -17.87
C SER A 357 13.97 9.16 -18.09
N SER A 358 14.53 9.83 -19.08
CA SER A 358 14.27 11.24 -19.37
C SER A 358 12.94 11.49 -20.09
N PHE A 359 12.22 10.45 -20.51
CA PHE A 359 10.96 10.58 -21.26
C PHE A 359 9.73 10.46 -20.37
N GLN A 360 8.68 11.21 -20.71
CA GLN A 360 7.42 11.32 -19.96
C GLN A 360 6.29 10.49 -20.56
N ASP A 361 6.59 9.57 -21.47
CA ASP A 361 5.66 8.54 -21.92
C ASP A 361 5.06 7.76 -20.75
N ILE A 362 3.82 7.31 -20.91
CA ILE A 362 3.08 6.50 -19.93
C ILE A 362 3.29 5.04 -20.30
N LEU A 363 3.99 4.27 -19.46
CA LEU A 363 4.22 2.86 -19.70
C LEU A 363 2.93 2.06 -19.52
N TYR A 364 2.72 1.06 -20.37
CA TYR A 364 1.63 0.11 -20.23
C TYR A 364 2.08 -1.33 -20.55
N PRO A 365 1.38 -2.34 -20.01
CA PRO A 365 1.48 -3.74 -20.39
C PRO A 365 1.52 -3.96 -21.91
N SER A 366 2.64 -4.46 -22.43
CA SER A 366 2.79 -4.72 -23.86
C SER A 366 1.80 -5.80 -24.33
N PRO A 367 1.02 -5.55 -25.38
CA PRO A 367 0.16 -6.55 -26.01
C PRO A 367 0.96 -7.71 -26.63
N TRP A 368 2.26 -7.51 -26.88
CA TRP A 368 3.17 -8.56 -27.34
C TRP A 368 3.26 -9.72 -26.34
N TYR A 369 3.38 -9.40 -25.05
CA TYR A 369 3.42 -10.38 -23.97
C TYR A 369 2.04 -10.99 -23.72
N TYR A 370 0.98 -10.16 -23.70
CA TYR A 370 -0.39 -10.61 -23.43
C TYR A 370 -0.89 -11.64 -24.46
N MET A 371 -0.57 -11.41 -25.74
CA MET A 371 -0.95 -12.31 -26.84
C MET A 371 -0.03 -13.53 -26.98
N HIS A 372 0.93 -13.71 -26.07
CA HIS A 372 1.92 -14.79 -26.11
C HIS A 372 2.61 -14.91 -27.49
N ARG A 373 3.01 -13.77 -28.07
CA ARG A 373 3.74 -13.77 -29.36
C ARG A 373 5.04 -14.56 -29.32
N VAL A 374 5.60 -14.68 -28.12
CA VAL A 374 6.70 -15.58 -27.79
C VAL A 374 6.29 -16.42 -26.58
N THR A 375 6.25 -17.74 -26.76
CA THR A 375 5.85 -18.69 -25.71
C THR A 375 7.05 -19.42 -25.13
N TYR A 376 7.02 -19.65 -23.82
CA TYR A 376 7.84 -20.68 -23.18
C TYR A 376 7.23 -22.06 -23.45
N ASP A 377 8.07 -23.04 -23.73
CA ASP A 377 7.68 -24.44 -23.91
C ASP A 377 8.51 -25.31 -22.97
N GLN A 378 7.85 -25.87 -21.96
CA GLN A 378 8.50 -26.67 -20.92
C GLN A 378 9.06 -27.98 -21.47
N GLU A 379 8.47 -28.57 -22.52
CA GLU A 379 8.94 -29.84 -23.10
C GLU A 379 10.27 -29.69 -23.85
N ARG A 380 10.62 -28.46 -24.22
CA ARG A 380 11.87 -28.11 -24.91
C ARG A 380 12.93 -27.50 -24.00
N ASP A 381 12.59 -27.28 -22.74
CA ASP A 381 13.53 -26.87 -21.72
C ASP A 381 14.13 -28.11 -21.03
N MET A 382 15.26 -27.93 -20.34
CA MET A 382 15.96 -29.01 -19.66
C MET A 382 16.36 -28.61 -18.24
N PRO A 383 16.63 -29.56 -17.34
CA PRO A 383 17.12 -29.26 -16.00
C PRO A 383 18.45 -28.49 -16.02
N TRP A 384 18.69 -27.64 -15.02
CA TRP A 384 19.92 -26.84 -14.87
C TRP A 384 21.22 -27.64 -15.02
N GLU A 385 21.22 -28.88 -14.51
CA GLU A 385 22.36 -29.80 -14.52
C GLU A 385 22.78 -30.21 -15.94
N GLU A 386 21.83 -30.34 -16.85
CA GLU A 386 22.05 -30.80 -18.23
C GLU A 386 22.46 -29.66 -19.17
N LYS A 387 22.26 -28.41 -18.75
CA LYS A 387 22.60 -27.22 -19.53
C LYS A 387 24.10 -26.98 -19.59
N ALA A 388 24.56 -26.49 -20.74
CA ALA A 388 25.92 -26.00 -20.93
C ALA A 388 26.17 -24.73 -20.09
N ALA A 389 27.34 -24.65 -19.47
CA ALA A 389 27.76 -23.51 -18.67
C ALA A 389 28.25 -22.33 -19.53
N ASN A 390 27.43 -21.87 -20.45
CA ASN A 390 27.71 -20.75 -21.34
C ASN A 390 26.56 -19.74 -21.36
N MET A 391 26.90 -18.52 -21.78
CA MET A 391 25.99 -17.44 -22.07
C MET A 391 25.55 -17.51 -23.52
N TYR A 392 24.25 -17.50 -23.74
CA TYR A 392 23.66 -17.62 -25.07
C TYR A 392 22.86 -16.39 -25.48
N TRP A 393 23.06 -15.97 -26.73
CA TRP A 393 22.15 -15.05 -27.42
C TRP A 393 22.26 -15.16 -28.94
N ARG A 394 21.11 -14.98 -29.59
CA ARG A 394 20.96 -14.81 -31.04
C ARG A 394 20.06 -13.62 -31.30
N GLY A 395 20.47 -12.75 -32.21
CA GLY A 395 19.66 -11.60 -32.61
C GLY A 395 20.27 -10.82 -33.77
N SER A 396 19.73 -9.64 -34.02
CA SER A 396 20.17 -8.77 -35.09
C SER A 396 20.94 -7.54 -34.58
N THR A 397 21.57 -6.83 -35.50
CA THR A 397 22.26 -5.55 -35.26
C THR A 397 21.32 -4.37 -34.97
N THR A 398 20.04 -4.63 -34.70
CA THR A 398 19.06 -3.58 -34.40
C THR A 398 19.38 -2.86 -33.09
N GLY A 399 18.90 -1.63 -32.95
CA GLY A 399 19.13 -0.78 -31.77
C GLY A 399 19.84 0.52 -32.08
N GLY A 400 20.16 0.74 -33.36
CA GLY A 400 20.64 1.98 -33.93
C GLY A 400 20.92 1.80 -35.42
N PHE A 401 20.69 2.85 -36.20
CA PHE A 401 21.03 2.94 -37.61
C PHE A 401 22.52 3.28 -37.79
N SER A 402 23.31 2.39 -38.37
CA SER A 402 24.73 2.64 -38.61
C SER A 402 25.00 3.42 -39.90
N ARG A 403 25.84 4.44 -39.80
CA ARG A 403 26.42 5.19 -40.92
C ARG A 403 27.89 5.47 -40.62
N ASP A 404 28.74 5.38 -41.64
CA ASP A 404 30.15 5.75 -41.59
C ASP A 404 30.92 5.09 -40.43
N GLY A 405 30.75 3.77 -40.28
CA GLY A 405 31.38 2.97 -39.24
C GLY A 405 30.79 3.14 -37.83
N GLY A 406 29.64 3.82 -37.69
CA GLY A 406 28.98 4.09 -36.41
C GLY A 406 28.63 2.85 -35.58
N TRP A 407 28.43 1.70 -36.22
CA TRP A 407 28.12 0.42 -35.58
C TRP A 407 29.11 0.02 -34.50
N ARG A 408 30.39 0.45 -34.58
CA ARG A 408 31.41 0.18 -33.55
C ARG A 408 31.07 0.76 -32.18
N ARG A 409 30.17 1.75 -32.15
CA ARG A 409 29.71 2.44 -30.95
C ARG A 409 28.38 1.92 -30.41
N GLN A 410 27.65 1.10 -31.16
CA GLN A 410 26.34 0.61 -30.76
C GLN A 410 26.46 -0.51 -29.73
N HIS A 411 25.53 -0.55 -28.76
CA HIS A 411 25.65 -1.35 -27.55
C HIS A 411 25.73 -2.87 -27.81
N ARG A 412 24.97 -3.40 -28.78
CA ARG A 412 25.02 -4.83 -29.12
C ARG A 412 26.37 -5.21 -29.74
N GLN A 413 26.86 -4.39 -30.66
CA GLN A 413 28.15 -4.57 -31.32
C GLN A 413 29.30 -4.43 -30.32
N LYS A 414 29.22 -3.47 -29.39
CA LYS A 414 30.17 -3.31 -28.28
C LYS A 414 30.20 -4.54 -27.38
N PHE A 415 29.04 -5.09 -27.02
CA PHE A 415 28.95 -6.34 -26.26
C PHE A 415 29.70 -7.46 -26.99
N LEU A 416 29.33 -7.74 -28.24
CA LEU A 416 29.94 -8.82 -29.03
C LEU A 416 31.44 -8.61 -29.25
N THR A 417 31.90 -7.37 -29.41
CA THR A 417 33.32 -7.06 -29.56
C THR A 417 34.11 -7.38 -28.29
N LYS A 418 33.55 -7.09 -27.11
CA LYS A 418 34.20 -7.35 -25.81
C LYS A 418 34.35 -8.83 -25.47
N ILE A 419 33.47 -9.67 -25.99
CA ILE A 419 33.50 -11.12 -25.74
C ILE A 419 34.22 -11.92 -26.83
N GLN A 420 34.79 -11.27 -27.85
CA GLN A 420 35.61 -11.98 -28.85
C GLN A 420 36.84 -12.60 -28.18
N PRO A 421 37.36 -13.73 -28.67
CA PRO A 421 38.50 -14.44 -28.08
C PRO A 421 39.85 -13.75 -28.39
N HIS A 422 39.92 -12.44 -28.23
CA HIS A 422 41.08 -11.58 -28.48
C HIS A 422 41.29 -10.63 -27.30
N GLY A 423 42.55 -10.35 -26.94
CA GLY A 423 42.89 -9.41 -25.87
C GLY A 423 42.80 -9.99 -24.45
N GLN A 424 42.61 -9.11 -23.48
CA GLN A 424 42.56 -9.43 -22.05
C GLN A 424 41.23 -9.00 -21.44
N THR A 425 40.82 -9.71 -20.40
CA THR A 425 39.66 -9.40 -19.55
C THR A 425 40.07 -9.48 -18.09
N LYS A 426 39.18 -9.09 -17.18
CA LYS A 426 39.41 -9.10 -15.74
C LYS A 426 38.49 -10.11 -15.06
N VAL A 427 39.02 -10.76 -14.04
CA VAL A 427 38.30 -11.67 -13.13
C VAL A 427 38.68 -11.34 -11.69
N LEU A 428 37.87 -11.78 -10.74
CA LEU A 428 38.17 -11.65 -9.32
C LEU A 428 38.74 -12.97 -8.78
N VAL A 429 39.88 -12.89 -8.11
CA VAL A 429 40.52 -14.05 -7.46
C VAL A 429 40.69 -13.76 -5.99
N TYR A 430 40.34 -14.74 -5.16
CA TYR A 430 40.49 -14.64 -3.72
C TYR A 430 41.96 -14.83 -3.32
N ASP A 431 42.57 -13.78 -2.79
CA ASP A 431 43.94 -13.78 -2.31
C ASP A 431 43.96 -13.76 -0.78
N ASN A 432 44.43 -14.88 -0.20
CA ASN A 432 44.66 -15.04 1.24
C ASN A 432 46.14 -14.96 1.63
N SER A 433 47.01 -14.68 0.67
CA SER A 433 48.46 -14.72 0.82
C SER A 433 49.09 -13.35 1.10
N THR A 434 48.40 -12.27 0.74
CA THR A 434 48.89 -10.89 0.96
C THR A 434 47.82 -9.98 1.57
N GLU A 435 48.21 -9.14 2.53
CA GLU A 435 47.34 -8.15 3.16
C GLU A 435 47.11 -6.93 2.24
N PRO A 436 45.88 -6.42 2.09
CA PRO A 436 44.65 -6.92 2.70
C PRO A 436 44.17 -8.22 2.04
N VAL A 437 43.79 -9.20 2.87
CA VAL A 437 43.15 -10.45 2.43
C VAL A 437 41.80 -10.15 1.78
N GLY A 438 41.51 -10.76 0.63
CA GLY A 438 40.22 -10.62 -0.03
C GLY A 438 40.27 -10.83 -1.55
N TRP A 439 39.18 -10.46 -2.21
CA TRP A 439 39.03 -10.56 -3.66
C TRP A 439 39.80 -9.44 -4.37
N LYS A 440 40.68 -9.81 -5.32
CA LYS A 440 41.48 -8.87 -6.11
C LYS A 440 41.25 -9.07 -7.61
N GLU A 441 41.31 -7.97 -8.36
CA GLU A 441 41.24 -8.02 -9.83
C GLU A 441 42.50 -8.66 -10.41
N GLN A 442 42.33 -9.69 -11.24
CA GLN A 442 43.38 -10.32 -12.01
C GLN A 442 43.07 -10.24 -13.50
N GLN A 443 44.06 -9.86 -14.30
CA GLN A 443 43.95 -9.91 -15.76
C GLN A 443 44.15 -11.33 -16.28
N VAL A 444 43.28 -11.75 -17.19
CA VAL A 444 43.31 -13.06 -17.85
C VAL A 444 43.08 -12.92 -19.35
N SER A 445 43.53 -13.91 -20.13
CA SER A 445 43.32 -13.91 -21.58
C SER A 445 41.86 -14.18 -21.91
N MET A 446 41.25 -13.36 -22.76
CA MET A 446 39.86 -13.56 -23.21
C MET A 446 39.72 -14.88 -23.99
N GLN A 447 40.77 -15.35 -24.66
CA GLN A 447 40.78 -16.64 -25.35
C GLN A 447 40.52 -17.81 -24.38
N SER A 448 41.06 -17.75 -23.15
CA SER A 448 40.83 -18.78 -22.14
C SER A 448 39.39 -18.80 -21.62
N MET A 449 38.70 -17.67 -21.70
CA MET A 449 37.33 -17.48 -21.23
C MET A 449 36.28 -17.54 -22.36
N GLY A 450 36.70 -17.69 -23.62
CA GLY A 450 35.80 -17.65 -24.78
C GLY A 450 34.75 -18.76 -24.80
N HIS A 451 35.00 -19.88 -24.11
CA HIS A 451 34.04 -20.99 -23.97
C HIS A 451 32.76 -20.59 -23.23
N TYR A 452 32.80 -19.50 -22.44
CA TYR A 452 31.63 -18.98 -21.74
C TYR A 452 30.64 -18.25 -22.64
N PHE A 453 30.98 -17.93 -23.89
CA PHE A 453 30.13 -17.05 -24.71
C PHE A 453 29.77 -17.71 -26.05
N ASP A 454 28.49 -18.07 -26.17
CA ASP A 454 27.85 -18.42 -27.43
C ASP A 454 26.84 -17.32 -27.83
N VAL A 455 27.38 -16.16 -28.20
CA VAL A 455 26.59 -14.96 -28.55
C VAL A 455 26.94 -14.54 -29.97
N LYS A 456 25.94 -14.53 -30.87
CA LYS A 456 26.14 -14.31 -32.31
C LYS A 456 25.00 -13.51 -32.94
N PHE A 457 25.33 -12.77 -34.00
CA PHE A 457 24.32 -12.18 -34.87
C PHE A 457 23.77 -13.21 -35.87
N THR A 458 22.45 -13.24 -36.04
CA THR A 458 21.77 -14.00 -37.10
C THR A 458 21.39 -13.13 -38.30
N PHE A 459 21.31 -11.81 -38.10
CA PHE A 459 20.95 -10.87 -39.15
C PHE A 459 21.64 -9.52 -38.95
N ILE A 460 22.11 -8.92 -40.05
CA ILE A 460 22.74 -7.61 -40.07
C ILE A 460 21.90 -6.67 -40.94
N GLY A 461 21.38 -5.62 -40.31
CA GLY A 461 20.53 -4.58 -40.90
C GLY A 461 20.52 -3.29 -40.06
N GLN A 462 19.65 -2.33 -40.42
CA GLN A 462 19.69 -0.95 -39.88
C GLN A 462 21.07 -0.29 -40.08
N CYS A 463 21.58 -0.33 -41.30
CA CYS A 463 22.87 0.26 -41.64
C CYS A 463 22.86 0.72 -43.10
N ASP A 464 23.72 1.70 -43.41
CA ASP A 464 24.08 1.96 -44.80
C ASP A 464 24.76 0.70 -45.39
N PRO A 465 24.65 0.44 -46.72
CA PRO A 465 25.13 -0.80 -47.33
C PRO A 465 26.58 -1.17 -46.98
N GLY A 466 27.51 -0.20 -47.07
CA GLY A 466 28.92 -0.44 -46.74
C GLY A 466 29.17 -0.77 -45.26
N ASP A 467 28.39 -0.19 -44.35
CA ASP A 467 28.46 -0.52 -42.93
C ASP A 467 27.88 -1.91 -42.64
N CYS A 468 26.83 -2.31 -43.37
CA CYS A 468 26.30 -3.66 -43.27
C CYS A 468 27.34 -4.69 -43.76
N ASP A 469 28.01 -4.43 -44.88
CA ASP A 469 29.05 -5.29 -45.42
C ASP A 469 30.23 -5.42 -44.45
N ALA A 470 30.71 -4.29 -43.91
CA ALA A 470 31.78 -4.27 -42.91
C ALA A 470 31.40 -5.05 -41.63
N GLN A 471 30.15 -4.95 -41.17
CA GLN A 471 29.68 -5.72 -40.02
C GLN A 471 29.59 -7.23 -40.32
N ARG A 472 29.18 -7.63 -41.53
CA ARG A 472 29.17 -9.04 -41.95
C ARG A 472 30.58 -9.61 -41.98
N GLU A 473 31.55 -8.85 -42.46
CA GLU A 473 32.96 -9.26 -42.44
C GLU A 473 33.51 -9.37 -41.02
N PHE A 474 33.20 -8.39 -40.15
CA PHE A 474 33.76 -8.32 -38.80
C PHE A 474 33.16 -9.35 -37.84
N PHE A 475 31.83 -9.50 -37.80
CA PHE A 475 31.15 -10.37 -36.84
C PHE A 475 30.82 -11.75 -37.40
N GLY A 476 30.69 -11.87 -38.73
CA GLY A 476 29.99 -12.98 -39.36
C GLY A 476 28.49 -13.00 -39.02
N THR A 477 27.78 -13.96 -39.60
CA THR A 477 26.40 -14.29 -39.23
C THR A 477 26.25 -15.80 -39.12
N VAL A 478 25.41 -16.26 -38.19
CA VAL A 478 24.98 -17.65 -38.11
C VAL A 478 23.55 -17.78 -38.61
N GLU A 479 23.15 -18.97 -39.05
CA GLU A 479 21.78 -19.21 -39.49
C GLU A 479 20.77 -18.90 -38.38
N PRO A 480 19.58 -18.36 -38.72
CA PRO A 480 18.49 -18.23 -37.78
C PRO A 480 18.14 -19.59 -37.18
N VAL A 481 18.24 -19.68 -35.86
CA VAL A 481 17.96 -20.89 -35.09
C VAL A 481 16.64 -20.77 -34.35
N ASN A 482 16.13 -21.92 -33.90
CA ASN A 482 14.95 -21.91 -33.06
C ASN A 482 15.28 -21.22 -31.73
N MET A 483 14.36 -20.40 -31.22
CA MET A 483 14.54 -19.73 -29.93
C MET A 483 14.77 -20.74 -28.79
N PHE A 484 14.16 -21.92 -28.86
CA PHE A 484 14.28 -22.97 -27.84
C PHE A 484 15.71 -23.52 -27.71
N ASP A 485 16.56 -23.35 -28.72
CA ASP A 485 17.97 -23.75 -28.65
C ASP A 485 18.71 -22.97 -27.54
N ALA A 486 18.20 -21.79 -27.17
CA ALA A 486 18.69 -21.02 -26.04
C ALA A 486 18.62 -21.83 -24.72
N PHE A 487 17.60 -22.68 -24.55
CA PHE A 487 17.38 -23.42 -23.31
C PHE A 487 18.42 -24.52 -23.05
N ALA A 488 19.32 -24.80 -24.00
CA ALA A 488 20.48 -25.64 -23.74
C ALA A 488 21.57 -24.95 -22.90
N SER A 489 21.45 -23.63 -22.65
CA SER A 489 22.48 -22.81 -22.00
C SER A 489 22.03 -22.35 -20.61
N ARG A 490 22.93 -22.38 -19.62
CA ARG A 490 22.64 -21.95 -18.24
C ARG A 490 22.38 -20.45 -18.13
N TYR A 491 23.00 -19.64 -18.98
CA TYR A 491 22.94 -18.19 -18.88
C TYR A 491 22.35 -17.59 -20.16
N LEU A 492 21.26 -16.82 -20.05
CA LEU A 492 20.58 -16.25 -21.21
C LEU A 492 20.68 -14.74 -21.19
N LEU A 493 21.24 -14.16 -22.24
CA LEU A 493 21.41 -12.71 -22.33
C LEU A 493 20.18 -12.07 -22.97
N ASP A 494 19.54 -11.15 -22.25
CA ASP A 494 18.58 -10.21 -22.75
C ASP A 494 19.26 -8.84 -22.95
N ILE A 495 19.26 -8.34 -24.19
CA ILE A 495 19.91 -7.08 -24.56
C ILE A 495 18.98 -6.23 -25.41
N ASP A 496 18.82 -4.97 -25.00
CA ASP A 496 17.93 -4.01 -25.66
C ASP A 496 18.24 -3.89 -27.16
N GLY A 497 17.18 -3.74 -27.96
CA GLY A 497 17.27 -3.46 -29.40
C GLY A 497 16.98 -1.99 -29.66
N ASN A 498 16.02 -1.73 -30.57
CA ASN A 498 15.43 -0.39 -30.69
C ASN A 498 14.69 0.01 -29.40
N ALA A 499 14.18 -0.99 -28.68
CA ALA A 499 13.42 -0.90 -27.44
C ALA A 499 13.55 -2.21 -26.64
N PHE A 500 12.55 -2.50 -25.80
CA PHE A 500 12.43 -3.72 -24.99
C PHE A 500 12.48 -5.02 -25.81
N SER A 501 12.72 -6.13 -25.11
CA SER A 501 12.89 -7.45 -25.72
C SER A 501 11.65 -8.34 -25.55
N GLY A 502 10.99 -8.64 -26.67
CA GLY A 502 9.77 -9.47 -26.68
C GLY A 502 9.95 -10.94 -26.24
N ARG A 503 11.19 -11.39 -25.98
CA ARG A 503 11.52 -12.74 -25.52
C ARG A 503 11.74 -12.83 -23.99
N TYR A 504 11.82 -11.70 -23.31
CA TYR A 504 12.17 -11.60 -21.88
C TYR A 504 11.35 -12.53 -20.97
N TYR A 505 10.04 -12.60 -21.16
CA TYR A 505 9.18 -13.44 -20.30
C TYR A 505 9.44 -14.93 -20.52
N ALA A 506 9.69 -15.36 -21.75
CA ALA A 506 9.99 -16.76 -22.04
C ALA A 506 11.33 -17.20 -21.41
N TRP A 507 12.31 -16.30 -21.33
CA TRP A 507 13.58 -16.58 -20.66
C TRP A 507 13.45 -16.63 -19.14
N LEU A 508 12.69 -15.71 -18.54
CA LEU A 508 12.44 -15.75 -17.09
C LEU A 508 11.70 -17.02 -16.66
N LEU A 509 10.86 -17.59 -17.54
CA LEU A 509 10.15 -18.85 -17.29
C LEU A 509 10.99 -20.11 -17.47
N SER A 510 12.22 -19.99 -18.00
CA SER A 510 13.12 -21.12 -18.23
C SER A 510 13.91 -21.53 -16.99
N HIS A 511 14.51 -22.71 -17.02
CA HIS A 511 15.48 -23.16 -16.01
C HIS A 511 16.88 -22.51 -16.17
N SER A 512 16.98 -21.34 -16.79
CA SER A 512 18.25 -20.65 -17.03
C SER A 512 18.28 -19.30 -16.31
N LEU A 513 19.48 -18.86 -15.92
CA LEU A 513 19.69 -17.57 -15.27
C LEU A 513 19.75 -16.46 -16.32
N VAL A 514 18.85 -15.49 -16.22
CA VAL A 514 18.73 -14.39 -17.18
C VAL A 514 19.66 -13.24 -16.79
N TYR A 515 20.41 -12.75 -17.77
CA TYR A 515 21.20 -11.53 -17.70
C TYR A 515 20.49 -10.43 -18.47
N LYS A 516 20.42 -9.21 -17.95
CA LYS A 516 19.74 -8.10 -18.61
C LYS A 516 20.69 -6.91 -18.79
N LEU A 517 20.99 -6.58 -20.05
CA LEU A 517 21.65 -5.35 -20.45
C LEU A 517 20.60 -4.43 -21.07
N ALA A 518 20.01 -3.58 -20.24
CA ALA A 518 18.91 -2.71 -20.64
C ALA A 518 18.95 -1.34 -19.97
N ILE A 519 18.56 -0.30 -20.73
CA ILE A 519 18.25 1.04 -20.21
C ILE A 519 16.77 1.41 -20.41
N PHE A 520 16.05 0.66 -21.24
CA PHE A 520 14.62 0.84 -21.40
C PHE A 520 13.88 0.28 -20.18
N ARG A 521 12.99 1.12 -19.64
CA ARG A 521 12.09 0.79 -18.55
C ARG A 521 10.78 0.26 -19.11
N GLU A 522 10.22 -0.71 -18.40
CA GLU A 522 8.97 -1.40 -18.74
C GLU A 522 8.06 -1.44 -17.50
N TRP A 523 6.79 -1.77 -17.68
CA TRP A 523 5.79 -1.73 -16.60
C TRP A 523 6.11 -2.63 -15.38
N HIS A 524 6.88 -3.71 -15.59
CA HIS A 524 7.20 -4.74 -14.59
C HIS A 524 8.47 -4.45 -13.78
N GLU A 525 9.10 -3.27 -13.95
CA GLU A 525 10.30 -2.85 -13.21
C GLU A 525 10.08 -2.84 -11.68
N ASP A 526 8.86 -2.54 -11.22
CA ASP A 526 8.51 -2.55 -9.79
C ASP A 526 8.39 -3.98 -9.23
N TRP A 527 8.29 -5.00 -10.08
CA TRP A 527 7.94 -6.37 -9.69
C TRP A 527 9.09 -7.36 -9.87
N LEU A 528 10.00 -7.10 -10.81
CA LEU A 528 11.22 -7.87 -10.96
C LEU A 528 12.37 -7.20 -10.20
N ARG A 529 13.21 -8.00 -9.54
CA ARG A 529 14.29 -7.49 -8.69
C ARG A 529 15.64 -7.93 -9.24
N PRO A 530 16.58 -6.99 -9.48
CA PRO A 530 17.94 -7.34 -9.88
C PRO A 530 18.62 -8.14 -8.77
N TRP A 531 19.51 -9.05 -9.14
CA TRP A 531 20.20 -9.98 -8.24
C TRP A 531 19.29 -10.97 -7.49
N VAL A 532 17.99 -11.00 -7.82
CA VAL A 532 17.04 -12.03 -7.35
C VAL A 532 16.47 -12.78 -8.55
N HIS A 533 15.91 -12.05 -9.52
CA HIS A 533 15.25 -12.65 -10.70
C HIS A 533 16.12 -12.57 -11.97
N TYR A 534 17.09 -11.66 -12.03
CA TYR A 534 18.00 -11.50 -13.16
C TYR A 534 19.30 -10.82 -12.73
N VAL A 535 20.36 -10.99 -13.53
CA VAL A 535 21.66 -10.34 -13.32
C VAL A 535 21.75 -9.08 -14.21
N PRO A 536 21.83 -7.87 -13.64
CA PRO A 536 21.98 -6.66 -14.43
C PRO A 536 23.41 -6.55 -15.00
N LEU A 537 23.52 -6.13 -16.26
CA LEU A 537 24.79 -5.88 -16.96
C LEU A 537 24.89 -4.43 -17.42
N GLY A 538 26.11 -3.88 -17.34
CA GLY A 538 26.46 -2.52 -17.74
C GLY A 538 27.12 -2.47 -19.11
N LEU A 539 27.10 -1.30 -19.74
CA LEU A 539 27.71 -1.11 -21.07
C LEU A 539 29.24 -1.07 -21.05
N ARG A 540 29.82 -0.89 -19.87
CA ARG A 540 31.27 -0.98 -19.67
C ARG A 540 31.74 -2.41 -19.87
N GLY A 541 31.02 -3.42 -19.38
CA GLY A 541 31.27 -4.82 -19.68
C GLY A 541 32.57 -5.40 -19.13
N ASP A 542 33.14 -4.79 -18.09
CA ASP A 542 34.29 -5.36 -17.38
C ASP A 542 33.85 -6.53 -16.48
N GLU A 543 32.54 -6.63 -16.20
CA GLU A 543 31.87 -7.61 -15.36
C GLU A 543 31.31 -8.84 -16.12
N TYR A 544 31.27 -8.81 -17.45
CA TYR A 544 30.64 -9.87 -18.25
C TYR A 544 31.25 -11.25 -17.99
N VAL A 545 32.57 -11.32 -17.98
CA VAL A 545 33.30 -12.58 -17.79
C VAL A 545 33.22 -13.04 -16.35
N GLU A 546 33.50 -12.14 -15.40
CA GLU A 546 33.49 -12.49 -13.98
C GLU A 546 32.11 -12.96 -13.51
N SER A 547 31.03 -12.34 -13.98
CA SER A 547 29.69 -12.75 -13.58
C SER A 547 29.37 -14.18 -14.01
N VAL A 548 29.73 -14.59 -15.23
CA VAL A 548 29.53 -15.98 -15.69
C VAL A 548 30.49 -16.93 -14.98
N ARG A 549 31.77 -16.56 -14.86
CA ARG A 549 32.80 -17.36 -14.18
C ARG A 549 32.43 -17.62 -12.71
N TYR A 550 31.95 -16.60 -11.99
CA TYR A 550 31.53 -16.72 -10.60
C TYR A 550 30.44 -17.77 -10.42
N PHE A 551 29.35 -17.70 -11.21
CA PHE A 551 28.25 -18.66 -11.12
C PHE A 551 28.62 -20.07 -11.60
N ASP A 552 29.66 -20.22 -12.42
CA ASP A 552 30.12 -21.53 -12.90
C ASP A 552 31.19 -22.18 -12.02
N GLN A 553 32.18 -21.43 -11.54
CA GLN A 553 33.37 -21.97 -10.87
C GLN A 553 33.29 -21.90 -9.33
N GLU A 554 32.79 -20.78 -8.78
CA GLU A 554 32.78 -20.58 -7.33
C GLU A 554 31.69 -21.44 -6.67
N GLU A 555 31.99 -22.04 -5.51
CA GLU A 555 31.03 -22.92 -4.84
C GLU A 555 29.76 -22.18 -4.39
N SER A 556 29.89 -20.97 -3.85
CA SER A 556 28.75 -20.11 -3.54
C SER A 556 27.98 -19.74 -4.81
N GLY A 557 28.70 -19.31 -5.85
CA GLY A 557 28.13 -18.92 -7.13
C GLY A 557 27.33 -20.03 -7.80
N ARG A 558 27.85 -21.26 -7.86
CA ARG A 558 27.10 -22.40 -8.45
C ARG A 558 25.76 -22.65 -7.79
N ARG A 559 25.70 -22.56 -6.45
CA ARG A 559 24.46 -22.71 -5.69
C ARG A 559 23.51 -21.54 -5.95
N GLU A 560 24.04 -20.32 -5.97
CA GLU A 560 23.27 -19.10 -6.20
C GLU A 560 22.70 -19.02 -7.61
N GLY A 561 23.50 -19.32 -8.64
CA GLY A 561 23.07 -19.22 -10.04
C GLY A 561 21.89 -20.13 -10.33
N LYS A 562 21.95 -21.40 -9.87
CA LYS A 562 20.84 -22.33 -9.96
C LYS A 562 19.61 -21.83 -9.19
N ARG A 563 19.81 -21.39 -7.94
CA ARG A 563 18.71 -20.93 -7.08
C ARG A 563 18.04 -19.68 -7.64
N MET A 564 18.80 -18.74 -8.20
CA MET A 564 18.28 -17.53 -8.84
C MET A 564 17.50 -17.86 -10.12
N ALA A 565 17.97 -18.82 -10.94
CA ALA A 565 17.23 -19.28 -12.11
C ALA A 565 15.85 -19.85 -11.72
N GLU A 566 15.81 -20.75 -10.74
CA GLU A 566 14.54 -21.31 -10.25
C GLU A 566 13.66 -20.26 -9.58
N ALA A 567 14.23 -19.37 -8.76
CA ALA A 567 13.48 -18.29 -8.11
C ALA A 567 12.87 -17.32 -9.15
N SER A 568 13.62 -17.00 -10.21
CA SER A 568 13.13 -16.20 -11.34
C SER A 568 11.94 -16.86 -12.02
N ARG A 569 12.06 -18.14 -12.34
CA ARG A 569 11.01 -18.95 -12.95
C ARG A 569 9.75 -19.00 -12.09
N GLU A 570 9.89 -19.37 -10.82
CA GLU A 570 8.77 -19.45 -9.88
C GLU A 570 8.08 -18.10 -9.69
N TRP A 571 8.84 -17.01 -9.69
CA TRP A 571 8.29 -15.67 -9.54
C TRP A 571 7.60 -15.18 -10.80
N ALA A 572 8.21 -15.35 -11.97
CA ALA A 572 7.62 -15.00 -13.26
C ALA A 572 6.26 -15.69 -13.49
N GLN A 573 6.13 -16.96 -13.08
CA GLN A 573 4.87 -17.71 -13.11
C GLN A 573 3.76 -17.10 -12.24
N LYS A 574 4.12 -16.30 -11.23
CA LYS A 574 3.17 -15.69 -10.28
C LYS A 574 2.83 -14.24 -10.58
N VAL A 575 3.73 -13.49 -11.22
CA VAL A 575 3.58 -12.02 -11.37
C VAL A 575 3.63 -11.49 -12.80
N LEU A 576 3.94 -12.32 -13.79
CA LEU A 576 3.96 -11.91 -15.20
C LEU A 576 2.83 -12.57 -16.01
N ARG A 577 1.75 -13.00 -15.34
CA ARG A 577 0.60 -13.60 -16.00
C ARG A 577 -0.27 -12.53 -16.65
N ASN A 578 -1.15 -12.95 -17.56
CA ASN A 578 -2.15 -12.06 -18.17
C ASN A 578 -3.05 -11.43 -17.09
N GLU A 579 -3.36 -12.17 -16.03
CA GLU A 579 -4.03 -11.68 -14.83
C GLU A 579 -3.35 -10.46 -14.22
N ASP A 580 -2.03 -10.49 -14.09
CA ASP A 580 -1.27 -9.45 -13.41
C ASP A 580 -1.10 -8.22 -14.32
N LEU A 581 -0.88 -8.45 -15.62
CA LEU A 581 -0.91 -7.42 -16.68
C LEU A 581 -2.26 -6.66 -16.64
N GLU A 582 -3.38 -7.36 -16.58
CA GLU A 582 -4.72 -6.76 -16.50
C GLU A 582 -4.93 -5.95 -15.22
N VAL A 583 -4.46 -6.44 -14.06
CA VAL A 583 -4.58 -5.72 -12.78
C VAL A 583 -3.77 -4.42 -12.81
N TRP A 584 -2.55 -4.49 -13.34
CA TRP A 584 -1.68 -3.32 -13.47
C TRP A 584 -2.28 -2.32 -14.45
N TYR A 585 -2.80 -2.78 -15.59
CA TYR A 585 -3.43 -1.93 -16.59
C TYR A 585 -4.71 -1.27 -16.04
N PHE A 586 -5.53 -2.02 -15.30
CA PHE A 586 -6.71 -1.47 -14.64
C PHE A 586 -6.32 -0.37 -13.66
N ARG A 587 -5.27 -0.57 -12.86
CA ARG A 587 -4.77 0.47 -11.96
C ARG A 587 -4.36 1.73 -12.72
N LEU A 588 -3.57 1.58 -13.78
CA LEU A 588 -3.11 2.70 -14.59
C LEU A 588 -4.28 3.52 -15.14
N LEU A 589 -5.30 2.86 -15.70
CA LEU A 589 -6.42 3.56 -16.32
C LEU A 589 -7.39 4.19 -15.32
N LEU A 590 -7.48 3.69 -14.07
CA LEU A 590 -8.18 4.42 -13.00
C LEU A 590 -7.45 5.71 -12.62
N GLU A 591 -6.13 5.68 -12.50
CA GLU A 591 -5.32 6.86 -12.18
C GLU A 591 -5.35 7.89 -13.33
N TYR A 592 -5.20 7.43 -14.57
CA TYR A 592 -5.33 8.28 -15.76
C TYR A 592 -6.74 8.84 -15.91
N GLY A 593 -7.77 8.01 -15.69
CA GLY A 593 -9.17 8.42 -15.71
C GLY A 593 -9.45 9.56 -14.72
N ARG A 594 -8.82 9.53 -13.53
CA ARG A 594 -8.90 10.65 -12.59
C ARG A 594 -8.21 11.90 -13.11
N LEU A 595 -7.05 11.80 -13.76
CA LEU A 595 -6.33 12.97 -14.28
C LEU A 595 -7.16 13.76 -15.30
N VAL A 596 -7.92 13.05 -16.14
CA VAL A 596 -8.74 13.62 -17.21
C VAL A 596 -10.18 13.94 -16.79
N ASP A 597 -10.53 13.79 -15.51
CA ASP A 597 -11.86 14.13 -14.97
C ASP A 597 -11.91 15.60 -14.49
N ASP A 598 -12.93 16.35 -14.91
CA ASP A 598 -13.08 17.77 -14.52
C ASP A 598 -13.29 17.97 -13.00
N ASN A 599 -13.76 16.94 -12.28
CA ASN A 599 -13.92 16.91 -10.83
C ASN A 599 -12.77 16.18 -10.11
N ARG A 600 -11.60 15.99 -10.72
CA ARG A 600 -10.47 15.21 -10.16
C ARG A 600 -10.08 15.48 -8.70
N TYR A 601 -10.29 16.71 -8.22
CA TYR A 601 -10.01 17.12 -6.84
C TYR A 601 -11.06 16.67 -5.82
N ARG A 602 -12.25 16.29 -6.26
CA ARG A 602 -13.41 15.92 -5.41
C ARG A 602 -13.86 14.48 -5.61
N ILE A 603 -13.20 13.73 -6.48
CA ILE A 603 -13.43 12.31 -6.67
C ILE A 603 -12.27 11.51 -6.08
N GLY A 604 -12.57 10.30 -5.64
CA GLY A 604 -11.61 9.37 -5.05
C GLY A 604 -12.28 8.40 -4.09
N TYR A 605 -11.58 7.31 -3.82
CA TYR A 605 -12.00 6.32 -2.84
C TYR A 605 -11.61 6.77 -1.43
N THR A 606 -12.55 6.62 -0.48
CA THR A 606 -12.24 6.71 0.96
C THR A 606 -12.68 5.43 1.63
N ALA A 607 -11.83 4.91 2.51
CA ALA A 607 -12.09 3.65 3.19
C ALA A 607 -13.33 3.69 4.12
N TYR A 608 -14.01 4.82 4.31
CA TYR A 608 -15.42 4.93 4.73
C TYR A 608 -15.89 6.40 4.79
N GLU A 609 -16.99 6.75 4.11
CA GLU A 609 -17.74 7.99 4.37
C GLU A 609 -18.83 7.75 5.43
N LEU A 610 -18.90 8.60 6.46
CA LEU A 610 -20.11 8.76 7.28
C LEU A 610 -21.16 9.53 6.45
N LYS A 611 -22.24 8.85 6.02
CA LYS A 611 -23.32 9.48 5.24
C LYS A 611 -24.05 10.55 6.07
N THR A 612 -23.88 11.83 5.74
CA THR A 612 -24.68 12.93 6.33
C THR A 612 -25.89 13.27 5.45
N VAL A 613 -27.07 13.44 6.05
CA VAL A 613 -28.30 13.89 5.36
C VAL A 613 -28.79 15.22 5.91
N LEU A 614 -29.38 16.04 5.03
CA LEU A 614 -30.11 17.24 5.43
C LEU A 614 -31.55 16.85 5.79
N VAL A 615 -31.96 17.11 7.03
CA VAL A 615 -33.29 16.77 7.54
C VAL A 615 -34.01 18.05 7.94
N GLY A 616 -35.23 18.25 7.43
CA GLY A 616 -36.11 19.39 7.78
C GLY A 616 -36.73 20.08 6.56
N PRO A 617 -37.75 20.93 6.77
CA PRO A 617 -38.40 21.71 5.71
C PRO A 617 -37.42 22.69 5.05
N LYS A 618 -37.65 23.03 3.77
CA LYS A 618 -36.85 24.02 3.02
C LYS A 618 -36.79 25.33 3.83
N GLY A 619 -35.58 25.78 4.17
CA GLY A 619 -35.32 26.96 5.02
C GLY A 619 -34.91 26.67 6.47
N LYS A 620 -35.06 25.43 6.97
CA LYS A 620 -34.59 25.01 8.32
C LYS A 620 -33.94 23.61 8.29
N GLN A 621 -33.21 23.29 7.23
CA GLN A 621 -32.53 22.01 7.11
C GLN A 621 -31.35 21.90 8.08
N LYS A 622 -31.28 20.79 8.83
CA LYS A 622 -30.16 20.48 9.72
C LYS A 622 -29.39 19.28 9.19
N ARG A 623 -28.07 19.36 9.22
CA ARG A 623 -27.18 18.25 8.85
C ARG A 623 -27.16 17.22 9.97
N VAL A 624 -27.54 15.97 9.65
CA VAL A 624 -27.57 14.84 10.59
C VAL A 624 -26.67 13.73 10.05
N THR A 625 -25.70 13.29 10.85
CA THR A 625 -24.87 12.12 10.56
C THR A 625 -25.70 10.85 10.72
N ARG A 626 -25.84 10.04 9.66
CA ARG A 626 -26.53 8.75 9.76
C ARG A 626 -25.69 7.76 10.54
N LEU A 627 -26.38 6.87 11.24
CA LEU A 627 -25.76 5.72 11.87
C LEU A 627 -25.10 4.85 10.79
N PRO A 628 -23.84 4.43 10.98
CA PRO A 628 -23.19 3.50 10.06
C PRO A 628 -23.95 2.18 9.94
N GLU A 629 -23.76 1.48 8.82
CA GLU A 629 -24.54 0.28 8.49
C GLU A 629 -24.36 -0.85 9.49
N TRP A 630 -23.14 -1.08 9.98
CA TRP A 630 -22.82 -2.11 10.97
C TRP A 630 -23.39 -1.86 12.38
N LEU A 631 -23.99 -0.69 12.63
CA LEU A 631 -24.64 -0.34 13.89
C LEU A 631 -26.17 -0.37 13.79
N LYS A 632 -26.74 -0.70 12.63
CA LYS A 632 -28.19 -0.81 12.46
C LYS A 632 -28.66 -2.20 12.89
N THR A 633 -29.72 -2.23 13.69
CA THR A 633 -30.44 -3.47 14.03
C THR A 633 -31.83 -3.48 13.39
N PRO A 634 -32.36 -4.67 13.05
CA PRO A 634 -33.73 -4.80 12.55
C PRO A 634 -34.76 -4.39 13.61
N ILE A 635 -35.95 -3.97 13.17
CA ILE A 635 -37.05 -3.59 14.06
C ILE A 635 -37.63 -4.86 14.70
N PRO A 636 -37.84 -4.91 16.03
CA PRO A 636 -38.36 -6.11 16.70
C PRO A 636 -39.80 -6.46 16.26
N ASP A 637 -40.01 -7.64 15.69
CA ASP A 637 -41.36 -8.20 15.41
C ASP A 637 -41.42 -9.72 15.71
N ASN A 638 -41.34 -10.08 16.99
CA ASN A 638 -41.43 -11.48 17.45
C ASN A 638 -42.46 -11.63 18.58
N ASN A 639 -43.22 -12.73 18.57
CA ASN A 639 -44.21 -13.09 19.59
C ASN A 639 -43.59 -13.32 20.98
N ASN A 640 -42.33 -13.79 21.08
CA ASN A 640 -41.66 -14.01 22.37
C ASN A 640 -41.34 -12.68 23.09
N TYR A 641 -40.94 -11.65 22.33
CA TYR A 641 -40.74 -10.30 22.84
C TYR A 641 -42.02 -9.73 23.49
N LYS A 642 -43.18 -9.94 22.86
CA LYS A 642 -44.49 -9.51 23.41
C LYS A 642 -44.84 -10.22 24.72
N LYS A 643 -44.51 -11.51 24.85
CA LYS A 643 -44.77 -12.31 26.05
C LYS A 643 -43.94 -11.86 27.25
N ILE A 644 -42.61 -11.77 27.10
CA ILE A 644 -41.71 -11.33 28.18
C ILE A 644 -42.06 -9.91 28.65
N LYS A 645 -42.41 -9.03 27.70
CA LYS A 645 -42.87 -7.67 27.99
C LYS A 645 -44.16 -7.63 28.81
N SER A 646 -45.10 -8.55 28.56
CA SER A 646 -46.34 -8.66 29.33
C SER A 646 -46.07 -9.14 30.75
N ASP A 647 -45.20 -10.14 30.91
CA ASP A 647 -44.86 -10.71 32.22
C ASP A 647 -44.14 -9.69 33.11
N LEU A 648 -43.19 -8.93 32.55
CA LEU A 648 -42.47 -7.86 33.25
C LEU A 648 -43.42 -6.80 33.82
N ARG A 649 -44.40 -6.38 33.01
CA ARG A 649 -45.42 -5.42 33.45
C ARG A 649 -46.35 -5.99 34.52
N GLY A 650 -46.72 -7.27 34.40
CA GLY A 650 -47.58 -7.95 35.36
C GLY A 650 -46.95 -8.13 36.74
N LEU A 651 -45.62 -8.21 36.81
CA LEU A 651 -44.86 -8.38 38.05
C LEU A 651 -44.20 -7.10 38.56
N ASN A 652 -44.50 -5.94 37.95
CA ASN A 652 -43.92 -4.64 38.28
C ASN A 652 -42.37 -4.64 38.26
N LEU A 653 -41.77 -5.33 37.27
CA LEU A 653 -40.33 -5.44 37.13
C LEU A 653 -39.79 -4.54 36.02
N HIS A 654 -38.58 -4.03 36.21
CA HIS A 654 -37.89 -3.19 35.23
C HIS A 654 -36.77 -3.96 34.52
N THR A 655 -36.46 -3.56 33.27
CA THR A 655 -35.30 -4.09 32.54
C THR A 655 -34.46 -2.96 31.99
N VAL A 656 -33.13 -3.13 32.06
CA VAL A 656 -32.21 -2.20 31.42
C VAL A 656 -32.37 -2.23 29.90
N CYS A 657 -32.86 -3.33 29.33
CA CYS A 657 -33.13 -3.44 27.90
C CYS A 657 -34.13 -2.37 27.42
N GLU A 658 -35.19 -2.12 28.20
CA GLU A 658 -36.19 -1.10 27.90
C GLU A 658 -35.72 0.30 28.36
N GLU A 659 -35.26 0.44 29.60
CA GLU A 659 -34.91 1.74 30.19
C GLU A 659 -33.64 2.36 29.57
N ALA A 660 -32.69 1.53 29.13
CA ALA A 660 -31.48 1.97 28.43
C ALA A 660 -31.61 2.02 26.89
N ARG A 661 -32.81 1.75 26.35
CA ARG A 661 -33.11 1.74 24.91
C ARG A 661 -32.16 0.85 24.10
N CYS A 662 -31.98 -0.38 24.55
CA CYS A 662 -31.01 -1.30 23.97
C CYS A 662 -31.36 -1.66 22.51
N PRO A 663 -30.42 -1.51 21.55
CA PRO A 663 -30.67 -1.88 20.14
C PRO A 663 -30.79 -3.40 19.92
N ASN A 664 -30.37 -4.20 20.91
CA ASN A 664 -30.30 -5.67 20.83
C ASN A 664 -31.51 -6.38 21.48
N ILE A 665 -32.54 -5.64 21.88
CA ILE A 665 -33.66 -6.19 22.66
C ILE A 665 -34.41 -7.30 21.92
N SER A 666 -34.50 -7.24 20.59
CA SER A 666 -35.09 -8.30 19.75
C SER A 666 -34.31 -9.59 19.82
N ASP A 667 -32.98 -9.49 19.76
CA ASP A 667 -32.09 -10.63 19.64
C ASP A 667 -31.97 -11.35 20.99
N CYS A 668 -31.84 -10.60 22.09
CA CYS A 668 -31.76 -11.18 23.43
C CYS A 668 -33.07 -11.86 23.85
N TRP A 669 -34.23 -11.29 23.50
CA TRP A 669 -35.54 -11.81 23.92
C TRP A 669 -36.18 -12.75 22.87
N GLY A 670 -35.56 -12.93 21.70
CA GLY A 670 -36.17 -13.57 20.53
C GLY A 670 -35.45 -14.79 19.97
N GLY A 671 -34.43 -15.34 20.64
CA GLY A 671 -33.65 -16.49 20.17
C GLY A 671 -34.51 -17.73 19.85
N SER A 672 -34.14 -18.46 18.78
CA SER A 672 -34.84 -19.65 18.26
C SER A 672 -34.68 -20.90 19.15
N ASP A 673 -33.65 -20.93 20.01
CA ASP A 673 -33.41 -21.98 21.00
C ASP A 673 -33.65 -21.46 22.42
N LYS A 674 -34.42 -22.21 23.22
CA LYS A 674 -34.72 -21.87 24.62
C LYS A 674 -33.47 -21.71 25.51
N ALA A 675 -32.34 -22.25 25.08
CA ALA A 675 -31.06 -22.16 25.76
C ALA A 675 -30.25 -20.87 25.45
N ALA A 676 -30.67 -20.07 24.47
CA ALA A 676 -29.96 -18.86 24.02
C ALA A 676 -30.69 -17.54 24.37
N ALA A 677 -31.73 -17.60 25.19
CA ALA A 677 -32.48 -16.44 25.63
C ALA A 677 -31.89 -15.89 26.94
N THR A 678 -31.44 -14.64 26.92
CA THR A 678 -30.90 -13.92 28.08
C THR A 678 -31.79 -12.73 28.42
N ALA A 679 -32.16 -12.57 29.69
CA ALA A 679 -32.83 -11.38 30.19
C ALA A 679 -31.92 -10.61 31.16
N THR A 680 -31.95 -9.28 31.08
CA THR A 680 -31.29 -8.41 32.05
C THR A 680 -32.33 -7.64 32.86
N ILE A 681 -32.51 -8.05 34.12
CA ILE A 681 -33.44 -7.42 35.05
C ILE A 681 -32.72 -6.28 35.77
N MET A 682 -33.39 -5.13 35.86
CA MET A 682 -32.90 -3.97 36.59
C MET A 682 -33.67 -3.85 37.91
N LEU A 683 -32.97 -4.08 39.02
CA LEU A 683 -33.48 -4.00 40.38
C LEU A 683 -33.51 -2.54 40.86
N MET A 684 -34.28 -2.30 41.91
CA MET A 684 -34.39 -1.03 42.63
C MET A 684 -35.06 0.10 41.82
N GLY A 685 -35.89 -0.27 40.85
CA GLY A 685 -36.67 0.64 40.02
C GLY A 685 -35.92 1.19 38.80
N ASP A 686 -36.48 2.22 38.18
CA ASP A 686 -36.01 2.84 36.93
C ASP A 686 -35.32 4.20 37.11
N THR A 687 -35.09 4.60 38.37
CA THR A 687 -34.66 5.95 38.74
C THR A 687 -33.43 5.91 39.64
N CYS A 688 -32.32 6.44 39.15
CA CYS A 688 -30.99 6.40 39.74
C CYS A 688 -30.65 7.69 40.52
N THR A 689 -29.87 7.57 41.60
CA THR A 689 -29.33 8.74 42.34
C THR A 689 -28.14 9.40 41.66
N ARG A 690 -27.62 8.81 40.57
CA ARG A 690 -26.44 9.25 39.82
C ARG A 690 -26.75 9.66 38.39
N GLY A 691 -25.95 10.59 37.88
CA GLY A 691 -26.13 11.22 36.57
C GLY A 691 -24.96 10.99 35.61
N CYS A 692 -24.67 9.74 35.26
CA CYS A 692 -23.67 9.40 34.25
C CYS A 692 -24.04 9.98 32.87
N ARG A 693 -23.10 10.61 32.16
CA ARG A 693 -23.39 11.36 30.92
C ARG A 693 -23.71 10.49 29.71
N PHE A 694 -23.47 9.19 29.81
CA PHE A 694 -23.75 8.21 28.78
C PHE A 694 -25.10 7.47 28.98
N CYS A 695 -25.63 7.45 30.21
CA CYS A 695 -26.73 6.59 30.63
C CYS A 695 -28.09 7.29 30.48
N SER A 696 -29.10 6.58 29.95
CA SER A 696 -30.45 7.13 29.75
C SER A 696 -31.46 6.83 30.86
N VAL A 697 -31.05 6.11 31.90
CA VAL A 697 -31.89 5.82 33.07
C VAL A 697 -32.30 7.15 33.75
N LYS A 698 -33.51 7.20 34.29
CA LYS A 698 -34.03 8.42 34.94
C LYS A 698 -33.18 8.75 36.16
N THR A 699 -33.12 10.03 36.53
CA THR A 699 -32.34 10.47 37.68
C THR A 699 -33.19 11.25 38.67
N SER A 700 -33.05 10.94 39.96
CA SER A 700 -33.69 11.65 41.06
C SER A 700 -32.80 11.58 42.30
N ARG A 701 -32.76 12.67 43.08
CA ARG A 701 -32.08 12.64 44.40
C ARG A 701 -32.87 11.86 45.46
N ALA A 702 -34.17 11.67 45.24
CA ALA A 702 -35.07 10.94 46.10
C ALA A 702 -35.92 10.00 45.22
N PRO A 703 -35.37 8.85 44.80
CA PRO A 703 -36.14 7.83 44.09
C PRO A 703 -37.19 7.20 45.03
N PRO A 704 -38.20 6.50 44.49
CA PRO A 704 -39.17 5.76 45.31
C PRO A 704 -38.52 4.74 46.27
N PRO A 705 -39.18 4.40 47.39
CA PRO A 705 -38.69 3.35 48.28
C PRO A 705 -38.58 2.01 47.54
N LEU A 706 -37.66 1.15 47.96
CA LEU A 706 -37.53 -0.20 47.43
C LEU A 706 -38.82 -0.98 47.67
N ASP A 707 -39.25 -1.77 46.69
CA ASP A 707 -40.33 -2.75 46.86
C ASP A 707 -39.76 -3.96 47.64
N PRO A 708 -40.19 -4.22 48.89
CA PRO A 708 -39.68 -5.35 49.67
C PRO A 708 -39.95 -6.72 49.02
N HIS A 709 -40.92 -6.80 48.10
CA HIS A 709 -41.29 -8.02 47.38
C HIS A 709 -40.57 -8.19 46.03
N GLU A 710 -39.85 -7.18 45.54
CA GLU A 710 -39.07 -7.26 44.29
C GLU A 710 -38.17 -8.52 44.22
N PRO A 711 -37.42 -8.90 45.28
CA PRO A 711 -36.60 -10.12 45.26
C PRO A 711 -37.41 -11.41 45.05
N GLU A 712 -38.65 -11.46 45.57
CA GLU A 712 -39.54 -12.61 45.37
C GLU A 712 -40.12 -12.61 43.95
N HIS A 713 -40.59 -11.45 43.49
CA HIS A 713 -41.15 -11.28 42.16
C HIS A 713 -40.14 -11.63 41.07
N VAL A 714 -38.88 -11.20 41.22
CA VAL A 714 -37.79 -11.51 40.30
C VAL A 714 -37.51 -13.02 40.27
N ALA A 715 -37.39 -13.66 41.43
CA ALA A 715 -37.15 -15.10 41.51
C ALA A 715 -38.29 -15.91 40.89
N GLU A 716 -39.54 -15.48 41.08
CA GLU A 716 -40.74 -16.09 40.49
C GLU A 716 -40.82 -15.89 38.97
N ALA A 717 -40.49 -14.69 38.48
CA ALA A 717 -40.43 -14.40 37.05
C ALA A 717 -39.43 -15.30 36.33
N LEU A 718 -38.21 -15.40 36.86
CA LEU A 718 -37.13 -16.21 36.30
C LEU A 718 -37.41 -17.72 36.42
N ALA A 719 -38.16 -18.13 37.45
CA ALA A 719 -38.63 -19.51 37.54
C ALA A 719 -39.53 -19.88 36.35
N ARG A 720 -40.37 -18.94 35.87
CA ARG A 720 -41.32 -19.16 34.77
C ARG A 720 -40.71 -19.03 33.37
N TRP A 721 -39.68 -18.20 33.19
CA TRP A 721 -39.14 -17.90 31.86
C TRP A 721 -38.23 -18.97 31.25
N GLY A 722 -37.85 -20.00 32.03
CA GLY A 722 -37.07 -21.14 31.52
C GLY A 722 -35.66 -20.78 31.02
N LEU A 723 -35.09 -19.66 31.49
CA LEU A 723 -33.75 -19.20 31.12
C LEU A 723 -32.67 -19.99 31.87
N GLY A 724 -31.54 -20.27 31.21
CA GLY A 724 -30.36 -20.89 31.82
C GLY A 724 -29.42 -19.89 32.50
N TYR A 725 -29.43 -18.64 32.03
CA TYR A 725 -28.56 -17.56 32.48
C TYR A 725 -29.35 -16.25 32.63
N VAL A 726 -29.10 -15.51 33.70
CA VAL A 726 -29.71 -14.19 33.94
C VAL A 726 -28.66 -13.17 34.34
N VAL A 727 -28.82 -11.95 33.84
CA VAL A 727 -28.06 -10.80 34.32
C VAL A 727 -28.96 -9.95 35.21
N LEU A 728 -28.52 -9.69 36.43
CA LEU A 728 -29.12 -8.72 37.33
C LEU A 728 -28.27 -7.45 37.29
N THR A 729 -28.92 -6.31 37.20
CA THR A 729 -28.28 -5.00 37.36
C THR A 729 -29.13 -4.14 38.28
N SER A 730 -28.64 -3.00 38.75
CA SER A 730 -29.43 -2.06 39.54
C SER A 730 -29.08 -0.63 39.17
N VAL A 731 -30.00 0.28 39.51
CA VAL A 731 -29.63 1.69 39.63
C VAL A 731 -28.76 1.92 40.86
N ASP A 732 -28.02 3.02 40.89
CA ASP A 732 -27.35 3.46 42.12
C ASP A 732 -28.40 4.05 43.08
N ARG A 733 -28.33 3.62 44.35
CA ARG A 733 -29.22 4.02 45.45
C ARG A 733 -28.44 4.64 46.60
N ASP A 734 -27.76 5.75 46.31
CA ASP A 734 -26.99 6.49 47.32
C ASP A 734 -27.87 7.07 48.45
N ASP A 735 -29.20 6.99 48.32
CA ASP A 735 -30.18 7.34 49.35
C ASP A 735 -30.32 6.26 50.45
N LEU A 736 -29.81 5.04 50.21
CA LEU A 736 -29.82 3.93 51.16
C LEU A 736 -28.45 3.77 51.83
N ALA A 737 -28.45 3.45 53.13
CA ALA A 737 -27.21 3.31 53.91
C ALA A 737 -26.29 2.20 53.38
N ASP A 738 -26.85 1.14 52.80
CA ASP A 738 -26.12 0.00 52.22
C ASP A 738 -26.01 0.07 50.69
N GLY A 739 -26.44 1.18 50.08
CA GLY A 739 -26.51 1.35 48.62
C GLY A 739 -27.42 0.33 47.91
N GLY A 740 -28.28 -0.39 48.65
CA GLY A 740 -29.12 -1.47 48.14
C GLY A 740 -28.45 -2.86 48.07
N ALA A 741 -27.23 -3.02 48.59
CA ALA A 741 -26.48 -4.28 48.51
C ALA A 741 -27.22 -5.49 49.11
N HIS A 742 -27.92 -5.31 50.25
CA HIS A 742 -28.70 -6.41 50.86
C HIS A 742 -29.86 -6.83 49.97
N HIS A 743 -30.51 -5.86 49.33
CA HIS A 743 -31.61 -6.12 48.41
C HIS A 743 -31.15 -6.92 47.19
N PHE A 744 -29.99 -6.57 46.64
CA PHE A 744 -29.35 -7.28 45.55
C PHE A 744 -28.99 -8.73 45.96
N ALA A 745 -28.33 -8.89 47.11
CA ALA A 745 -27.92 -10.20 47.63
C ALA A 745 -29.11 -11.11 47.94
N GLU A 746 -30.18 -10.57 48.55
CA GLU A 746 -31.41 -11.34 48.81
C GLU A 746 -32.08 -11.81 47.52
N THR A 747 -32.05 -11.00 46.47
CA THR A 747 -32.57 -11.39 45.15
C THR A 747 -31.81 -12.59 44.60
N VAL A 748 -30.48 -12.56 44.63
CA VAL A 748 -29.63 -13.70 44.20
C VAL A 748 -29.92 -14.95 45.04
N ARG A 749 -30.00 -14.82 46.37
CA ARG A 749 -30.29 -15.96 47.27
C ARG A 749 -31.65 -16.58 46.97
N LYS A 750 -32.69 -15.77 46.76
CA LYS A 750 -34.04 -16.26 46.42
C LYS A 750 -34.07 -16.96 45.06
N ILE A 751 -33.37 -16.40 44.08
CA ILE A 751 -33.17 -17.03 42.77
C ILE A 751 -32.52 -18.41 42.94
N LYS A 752 -31.39 -18.49 43.63
CA LYS A 752 -30.65 -19.75 43.82
C LYS A 752 -31.45 -20.77 44.64
N ARG A 753 -32.30 -20.34 45.57
CA ARG A 753 -33.24 -21.22 46.28
C ARG A 753 -34.29 -21.83 45.35
N LYS A 754 -34.91 -21.03 44.47
CA LYS A 754 -35.94 -21.53 43.53
C LYS A 754 -35.36 -22.33 42.37
N LYS A 755 -34.18 -21.93 41.86
CA LYS A 755 -33.48 -22.58 40.75
C LYS A 755 -31.96 -22.62 41.00
N PRO A 756 -31.46 -23.63 41.72
CA PRO A 756 -30.03 -23.74 42.05
C PRO A 756 -29.11 -23.81 40.81
N ALA A 757 -29.60 -24.39 39.71
CA ALA A 757 -28.84 -24.59 38.48
C ALA A 757 -28.77 -23.34 37.57
N MET A 758 -29.56 -22.30 37.83
CA MET A 758 -29.56 -21.09 36.99
C MET A 758 -28.31 -20.26 37.26
N LEU A 759 -27.61 -19.86 36.21
CA LEU A 759 -26.44 -19.00 36.32
C LEU A 759 -26.86 -17.53 36.50
N VAL A 760 -26.24 -16.85 37.45
CA VAL A 760 -26.57 -15.47 37.84
C VAL A 760 -25.33 -14.59 37.70
N GLU A 761 -25.38 -13.63 36.78
CA GLU A 761 -24.43 -12.54 36.66
C GLU A 761 -24.97 -11.28 37.33
N CYS A 762 -24.19 -10.66 38.21
CA CYS A 762 -24.57 -9.44 38.91
C CYS A 762 -23.72 -8.27 38.41
N LEU A 763 -24.30 -7.38 37.60
CA LEU A 763 -23.73 -6.09 37.22
C LEU A 763 -24.06 -5.03 38.27
N THR A 764 -23.15 -4.82 39.21
CA THR A 764 -23.38 -3.99 40.40
C THR A 764 -22.97 -2.53 40.21
N GLY A 765 -23.56 -1.65 41.02
CA GLY A 765 -22.98 -0.34 41.32
C GLY A 765 -21.66 -0.45 42.09
N ASP A 766 -21.09 0.69 42.48
CA ASP A 766 -19.83 0.74 43.25
C ASP A 766 -20.02 0.84 44.77
N TYR A 767 -21.27 0.86 45.24
CA TYR A 767 -21.66 1.01 46.66
C TYR A 767 -20.95 2.18 47.38
N ALA A 768 -20.66 3.26 46.63
CA ALA A 768 -19.87 4.41 47.12
C ALA A 768 -18.49 4.02 47.69
N GLY A 769 -17.94 2.88 47.26
CA GLY A 769 -16.66 2.35 47.72
C GLY A 769 -16.73 1.50 48.99
N ASP A 770 -17.93 1.16 49.49
CA ASP A 770 -18.08 0.26 50.63
C ASP A 770 -17.76 -1.20 50.23
N LEU A 771 -16.56 -1.65 50.59
CA LEU A 771 -16.08 -2.99 50.25
C LEU A 771 -16.78 -4.10 51.05
N ALA A 772 -17.38 -3.80 52.21
CA ALA A 772 -18.17 -4.78 52.94
C ALA A 772 -19.46 -5.11 52.18
N MET A 773 -20.07 -4.11 51.53
CA MET A 773 -21.22 -4.30 50.65
C MET A 773 -20.86 -5.07 49.38
N VAL A 774 -19.69 -4.79 48.79
CA VAL A 774 -19.14 -5.59 47.67
C VAL A 774 -18.99 -7.06 48.06
N ALA A 775 -18.37 -7.34 49.22
CA ALA A 775 -18.17 -8.69 49.72
C ALA A 775 -19.50 -9.41 50.01
N LEU A 776 -20.47 -8.72 50.60
CA LEU A 776 -21.81 -9.25 50.86
C LEU A 776 -22.48 -9.74 49.57
N VAL A 777 -22.42 -8.95 48.50
CA VAL A 777 -23.00 -9.31 47.22
C VAL A 777 -22.20 -10.45 46.59
N ALA A 778 -20.86 -10.37 46.56
CA ALA A 778 -19.99 -11.44 46.06
C ALA A 778 -20.27 -12.81 46.71
N GLN A 779 -20.65 -12.83 47.99
CA GLN A 779 -20.97 -14.03 48.76
C GLN A 779 -22.44 -14.47 48.69
N SER A 780 -23.28 -13.79 47.90
CA SER A 780 -24.72 -14.12 47.79
C SER A 780 -25.01 -15.42 47.01
N GLY A 781 -23.99 -16.00 46.38
CA GLY A 781 -24.09 -17.23 45.58
C GLY A 781 -24.21 -16.99 44.07
N LEU A 782 -23.90 -15.78 43.58
CA LEU A 782 -23.82 -15.51 42.14
C LEU A 782 -22.64 -16.23 41.47
N ASP A 783 -22.66 -16.31 40.14
CA ASP A 783 -21.63 -17.00 39.36
C ASP A 783 -20.64 -16.04 38.69
N VAL A 784 -21.08 -14.82 38.34
CA VAL A 784 -20.24 -13.78 37.71
C VAL A 784 -20.49 -12.42 38.37
N TYR A 785 -19.46 -11.82 38.95
CA TYR A 785 -19.50 -10.46 39.49
C TYR A 785 -19.04 -9.47 38.42
N ALA A 786 -19.94 -8.62 37.95
CA ALA A 786 -19.63 -7.61 36.95
C ALA A 786 -19.65 -6.20 37.57
N HIS A 787 -18.63 -5.39 37.27
CA HIS A 787 -18.63 -3.95 37.53
C HIS A 787 -17.91 -3.24 36.40
N ASN A 788 -18.60 -2.33 35.72
CA ASN A 788 -18.05 -1.68 34.54
C ASN A 788 -17.20 -0.46 34.91
N ILE A 789 -15.99 -0.41 34.38
CA ILE A 789 -15.17 0.82 34.40
C ILE A 789 -15.66 1.85 33.38
N GLU A 790 -16.38 1.40 32.35
CA GLU A 790 -17.04 2.13 31.26
C GLU A 790 -16.09 2.84 30.28
N THR A 791 -15.02 3.47 30.77
CA THR A 791 -14.06 4.22 29.97
C THR A 791 -12.69 4.23 30.66
N VAL A 792 -11.67 4.72 29.96
CA VAL A 792 -10.33 4.96 30.49
C VAL A 792 -10.31 6.03 31.59
N GLU A 793 -9.28 6.01 32.45
CA GLU A 793 -9.16 6.90 33.62
C GLU A 793 -9.33 8.39 33.28
N ALA A 794 -8.62 8.87 32.24
CA ALA A 794 -8.64 10.27 31.83
C ALA A 794 -10.05 10.78 31.44
N LEU A 795 -10.91 9.90 30.93
CA LEU A 795 -12.27 10.25 30.51
C LEU A 795 -13.32 10.00 31.59
N THR A 796 -12.99 9.28 32.65
CA THR A 796 -13.93 8.92 33.72
C THR A 796 -14.67 10.14 34.31
N PRO A 797 -14.00 11.26 34.67
CA PRO A 797 -14.68 12.45 35.19
C PRO A 797 -15.64 13.13 34.20
N HIS A 798 -15.45 12.88 32.91
CA HIS A 798 -16.26 13.46 31.83
C HIS A 798 -17.44 12.55 31.46
N VAL A 799 -17.29 11.24 31.62
CA VAL A 799 -18.25 10.22 31.17
C VAL A 799 -19.18 9.78 32.30
N ARG A 800 -18.64 9.52 33.50
CA ARG A 800 -19.36 8.96 34.66
C ARG A 800 -19.76 10.05 35.65
N ASP A 801 -20.65 9.73 36.60
CA ASP A 801 -20.94 10.60 37.73
C ASP A 801 -19.67 10.83 38.54
N ARG A 802 -19.47 12.05 39.06
CA ARG A 802 -18.26 12.44 39.83
C ARG A 802 -17.96 11.53 41.03
N ARG A 803 -18.98 10.82 41.56
CA ARG A 803 -18.84 9.86 42.67
C ARG A 803 -18.24 8.52 42.23
N ALA A 804 -18.27 8.20 40.94
CA ALA A 804 -17.76 6.95 40.37
C ALA A 804 -16.37 7.19 39.76
N THR A 805 -15.31 6.87 40.50
CA THR A 805 -13.93 7.02 40.04
C THR A 805 -13.37 5.71 39.45
N PHE A 806 -12.37 5.84 38.57
CA PHE A 806 -11.70 4.70 37.95
C PHE A 806 -11.04 3.80 39.01
N ALA A 807 -10.26 4.40 39.90
CA ALA A 807 -9.62 3.70 41.02
C ALA A 807 -10.62 3.02 41.96
N GLN A 808 -11.77 3.63 42.24
CA GLN A 808 -12.84 2.99 43.03
C GLN A 808 -13.40 1.76 42.32
N SER A 809 -13.60 1.83 41.00
CA SER A 809 -14.11 0.71 40.21
C SER A 809 -13.15 -0.48 40.20
N LEU A 810 -11.83 -0.21 40.13
CA LEU A 810 -10.80 -1.23 40.30
C LEU A 810 -10.85 -1.87 41.70
N ARG A 811 -10.98 -1.06 42.76
CA ARG A 811 -11.11 -1.59 44.14
C ARG A 811 -12.35 -2.47 44.31
N VAL A 812 -13.47 -2.13 43.68
CA VAL A 812 -14.69 -2.97 43.72
C VAL A 812 -14.45 -4.33 43.06
N LEU A 813 -13.87 -4.36 41.86
CA LEU A 813 -13.56 -5.61 41.17
C LEU A 813 -12.57 -6.47 41.95
N HIS A 814 -11.55 -5.84 42.53
CA HIS A 814 -10.56 -6.52 43.35
C HIS A 814 -11.18 -7.08 44.64
N ALA A 815 -11.96 -6.29 45.38
CA ALA A 815 -12.60 -6.74 46.60
C ALA A 815 -13.62 -7.87 46.38
N ALA A 816 -14.31 -7.89 45.23
CA ALA A 816 -15.18 -9.00 44.86
C ALA A 816 -14.38 -10.30 44.65
N LYS A 817 -13.21 -10.21 44.01
CA LYS A 817 -12.27 -11.33 43.83
C LYS A 817 -11.70 -11.79 45.18
N ASP A 818 -11.32 -10.87 46.06
CA ASP A 818 -10.78 -11.21 47.38
C ASP A 818 -11.82 -11.89 48.28
N ALA A 819 -13.08 -11.42 48.21
CA ALA A 819 -14.18 -12.00 48.98
C ALA A 819 -14.55 -13.42 48.53
N GLN A 820 -14.32 -13.76 47.26
CA GLN A 820 -14.50 -15.09 46.70
C GLN A 820 -13.53 -15.32 45.52
N PRO A 821 -12.33 -15.89 45.76
CA PRO A 821 -11.29 -16.03 44.72
C PRO A 821 -11.73 -16.82 43.49
N SER A 822 -12.67 -17.75 43.65
CA SER A 822 -13.21 -18.56 42.56
C SER A 822 -14.22 -17.82 41.66
N LEU A 823 -14.71 -16.65 42.10
CA LEU A 823 -15.74 -15.86 41.41
C LEU A 823 -15.17 -15.26 40.13
N ILE A 824 -15.92 -15.39 39.03
CA ILE A 824 -15.56 -14.75 37.77
C ILE A 824 -15.84 -13.25 37.89
N THR A 825 -14.84 -12.40 37.65
CA THR A 825 -14.98 -10.94 37.63
C THR A 825 -15.01 -10.44 36.19
N LYS A 826 -15.93 -9.51 35.92
CA LYS A 826 -16.20 -8.99 34.57
C LYS A 826 -16.29 -7.48 34.54
N THR A 827 -15.81 -6.88 33.46
CA THR A 827 -15.96 -5.43 33.23
C THR A 827 -16.25 -5.12 31.76
N SER A 828 -16.55 -3.85 31.49
CA SER A 828 -16.85 -3.34 30.15
C SER A 828 -16.20 -1.98 29.91
N ILE A 829 -15.78 -1.75 28.66
CA ILE A 829 -15.28 -0.49 28.13
C ILE A 829 -16.12 -0.11 26.89
N MET A 830 -16.67 1.09 26.89
CA MET A 830 -17.30 1.68 25.71
C MET A 830 -16.27 2.42 24.87
N LEU A 831 -16.22 2.13 23.58
CA LEU A 831 -15.36 2.80 22.62
C LEU A 831 -16.11 3.91 21.88
N GLY A 832 -15.39 4.92 21.42
CA GLY A 832 -15.93 6.08 20.70
C GLY A 832 -16.27 7.28 21.58
N LEU A 833 -15.70 7.35 22.78
CA LEU A 833 -15.81 8.47 23.73
C LEU A 833 -14.67 9.48 23.63
N GLY A 834 -13.62 9.15 22.86
CA GLY A 834 -12.43 9.99 22.64
C GLY A 834 -11.15 9.41 23.27
N GLU A 835 -11.22 8.15 23.71
CA GLU A 835 -10.12 7.39 24.27
C GLU A 835 -9.03 7.11 23.22
N THR A 836 -7.77 7.07 23.64
CA THR A 836 -6.66 6.68 22.77
C THR A 836 -6.24 5.23 23.00
N GLU A 837 -5.55 4.64 22.04
CA GLU A 837 -5.06 3.26 22.12
C GLU A 837 -4.17 3.04 23.36
N ALA A 838 -3.26 3.99 23.65
CA ALA A 838 -2.41 3.93 24.83
C ALA A 838 -3.21 3.93 26.15
N GLN A 839 -4.29 4.70 26.22
CA GLN A 839 -5.16 4.76 27.39
C GLN A 839 -5.97 3.46 27.59
N ILE A 840 -6.39 2.82 26.49
CA ILE A 840 -7.08 1.52 26.58
C ILE A 840 -6.10 0.44 27.03
N VAL A 841 -4.89 0.41 26.48
CA VAL A 841 -3.84 -0.55 26.89
C VAL A 841 -3.54 -0.41 28.39
N ASP A 842 -3.36 0.82 28.87
CA ASP A 842 -3.14 1.09 30.30
C ASP A 842 -4.31 0.59 31.17
N ALA A 843 -5.56 0.88 30.78
CA ALA A 843 -6.72 0.38 31.49
C ALA A 843 -6.77 -1.17 31.54
N LEU A 844 -6.44 -1.85 30.44
CA LEU A 844 -6.38 -3.31 30.39
C LEU A 844 -5.27 -3.88 31.27
N GLN A 845 -4.11 -3.23 31.31
CA GLN A 845 -3.00 -3.63 32.19
C GLN A 845 -3.40 -3.51 33.66
N GLN A 846 -4.05 -2.41 34.05
CA GLN A 846 -4.54 -2.21 35.41
C GLN A 846 -5.62 -3.24 35.78
N LEU A 847 -6.54 -3.56 34.86
CA LEU A 847 -7.56 -4.60 35.08
C LEU A 847 -6.95 -6.00 35.26
N ARG A 848 -5.92 -6.34 34.49
CA ARG A 848 -5.21 -7.62 34.65
C ARG A 848 -4.41 -7.67 35.95
N ALA A 849 -3.84 -6.55 36.40
CA ALA A 849 -3.10 -6.48 37.66
C ALA A 849 -3.94 -6.84 38.90
N ILE A 850 -5.27 -6.66 38.83
CA ILE A 850 -6.22 -7.05 39.89
C ILE A 850 -7.01 -8.32 39.56
N ASP A 851 -6.54 -9.08 38.59
CA ASP A 851 -7.08 -10.36 38.12
C ASP A 851 -8.55 -10.35 37.66
N VAL A 852 -8.91 -9.38 36.82
CA VAL A 852 -10.23 -9.38 36.14
C VAL A 852 -10.27 -10.43 35.03
N ASP A 853 -11.22 -11.38 35.09
CA ASP A 853 -11.27 -12.50 34.15
C ASP A 853 -11.83 -12.11 32.78
N VAL A 854 -12.84 -11.24 32.73
CA VAL A 854 -13.61 -10.97 31.51
C VAL A 854 -13.67 -9.48 31.22
N VAL A 855 -13.40 -9.08 29.97
CA VAL A 855 -13.59 -7.71 29.49
C VAL A 855 -14.46 -7.67 28.24
N THR A 856 -15.33 -6.67 28.16
CA THR A 856 -16.15 -6.44 26.97
C THR A 856 -15.90 -5.08 26.34
N PHE A 857 -15.86 -5.02 25.00
CA PHE A 857 -15.75 -3.78 24.23
C PHE A 857 -16.98 -3.57 23.37
N GLY A 858 -17.65 -2.44 23.55
CA GLY A 858 -18.85 -2.06 22.79
C GLY A 858 -18.80 -0.63 22.28
N GLN A 859 -19.51 -0.31 21.20
CA GLN A 859 -19.63 1.07 20.72
C GLN A 859 -20.49 1.89 21.69
N TYR A 860 -20.01 3.09 22.07
CA TYR A 860 -20.83 4.11 22.71
C TYR A 860 -21.92 4.58 21.74
N MET A 861 -23.18 4.37 22.15
CA MET A 861 -24.35 4.78 21.39
C MET A 861 -25.08 5.87 22.16
N ARG A 862 -25.09 7.08 21.60
CA ARG A 862 -25.71 8.24 22.23
C ARG A 862 -27.23 8.06 22.36
N PRO A 863 -27.80 7.99 23.58
CA PRO A 863 -29.23 7.70 23.74
C PRO A 863 -30.15 8.85 23.30
N THR A 864 -29.77 10.09 23.63
CA THR A 864 -30.48 11.31 23.22
C THR A 864 -29.51 12.46 23.01
N LYS A 865 -29.97 13.55 22.37
CA LYS A 865 -29.17 14.77 22.15
C LYS A 865 -28.73 15.48 23.44
N ARG A 866 -29.29 15.12 24.61
CA ARG A 866 -28.88 15.68 25.91
C ARG A 866 -27.67 14.97 26.51
N HIS A 867 -27.37 13.75 26.04
CA HIS A 867 -26.21 12.97 26.46
C HIS A 867 -24.96 13.38 25.68
N MET A 868 -23.80 12.89 26.12
CA MET A 868 -22.51 13.12 25.48
C MET A 868 -22.55 12.81 23.96
N SER A 869 -21.83 13.59 23.15
CA SER A 869 -21.68 13.31 21.72
C SER A 869 -20.80 12.09 21.50
N VAL A 870 -21.15 11.26 20.53
CA VAL A 870 -20.23 10.23 20.02
C VAL A 870 -19.01 10.94 19.42
N HIS A 871 -17.81 10.61 19.89
CA HIS A 871 -16.56 11.13 19.33
C HIS A 871 -16.24 10.42 18.01
N GLU A 872 -16.34 9.09 18.02
CA GLU A 872 -16.09 8.24 16.86
C GLU A 872 -17.04 7.04 16.83
N TYR A 873 -17.50 6.66 15.63
CA TYR A 873 -18.13 5.36 15.40
C TYR A 873 -17.05 4.35 15.02
N VAL A 874 -16.62 3.57 16.00
CA VAL A 874 -15.56 2.57 15.89
C VAL A 874 -16.01 1.45 14.96
N ARG A 875 -15.09 1.02 14.07
CA ARG A 875 -15.35 0.00 13.06
C ARG A 875 -15.20 -1.41 13.64
N PRO A 876 -15.90 -2.43 13.10
CA PRO A 876 -15.82 -3.82 13.57
C PRO A 876 -14.39 -4.34 13.75
N GLU A 877 -13.46 -4.01 12.83
CA GLU A 877 -12.09 -4.54 12.86
C GLU A 877 -11.27 -3.99 14.04
N VAL A 878 -11.63 -2.81 14.56
CA VAL A 878 -10.99 -2.27 15.78
C VAL A 878 -11.40 -3.09 17.00
N PHE A 879 -12.64 -3.56 17.03
CA PHE A 879 -13.10 -4.47 18.07
C PHE A 879 -12.37 -5.82 17.99
N ASP A 880 -12.14 -6.36 16.79
CA ASP A 880 -11.37 -7.60 16.62
C ASP A 880 -9.94 -7.45 17.16
N ARG A 881 -9.25 -6.35 16.84
CA ARG A 881 -7.91 -6.08 17.39
C ARG A 881 -7.90 -6.01 18.92
N TRP A 882 -8.90 -5.37 19.54
CA TRP A 882 -9.01 -5.32 20.99
C TRP A 882 -9.33 -6.67 21.63
N LYS A 883 -10.07 -7.52 20.90
CA LYS A 883 -10.32 -8.89 21.32
C LYS A 883 -9.00 -9.66 21.43
N ASP A 884 -8.21 -9.66 20.36
CA ASP A 884 -6.95 -10.38 20.30
C ASP A 884 -5.97 -9.84 21.33
N ARG A 885 -5.81 -8.51 21.40
CA ARG A 885 -4.93 -7.84 22.36
C ARG A 885 -5.26 -8.18 23.81
N ALA A 886 -6.55 -8.19 24.17
CA ALA A 886 -6.96 -8.54 25.53
C ALA A 886 -6.79 -10.04 25.81
N LEU A 887 -7.07 -10.92 24.85
CA LEU A 887 -6.79 -12.35 25.01
C LEU A 887 -5.30 -12.62 25.24
N ASP A 888 -4.41 -11.96 24.48
CA ASP A 888 -2.95 -12.04 24.65
C ASP A 888 -2.49 -11.56 26.04
N MET A 889 -3.23 -10.65 26.67
CA MET A 889 -2.96 -10.14 28.03
C MET A 889 -3.48 -11.08 29.14
N GLY A 890 -4.08 -12.21 28.77
CA GLY A 890 -4.51 -13.24 29.71
C GLY A 890 -5.91 -13.05 30.29
N PHE A 891 -6.79 -12.28 29.64
CA PHE A 891 -8.22 -12.33 29.97
C PHE A 891 -8.80 -13.69 29.55
N LEU A 892 -9.61 -14.31 30.41
CA LEU A 892 -10.20 -15.63 30.16
C LEU A 892 -11.24 -15.58 29.03
N TYR A 893 -11.95 -14.46 28.90
CA TYR A 893 -12.93 -14.25 27.83
C TYR A 893 -13.01 -12.79 27.44
N VAL A 894 -13.14 -12.55 26.13
CA VAL A 894 -13.30 -11.20 25.58
C VAL A 894 -14.47 -11.17 24.61
N ALA A 895 -15.51 -10.40 24.93
CA ALA A 895 -16.57 -10.08 23.99
C ALA A 895 -16.32 -8.69 23.40
N SER A 896 -16.02 -8.62 22.12
CA SER A 896 -15.67 -7.37 21.45
C SER A 896 -16.48 -7.21 20.18
N GLY A 897 -17.19 -6.10 20.03
CA GLY A 897 -17.94 -5.83 18.81
C GLY A 897 -18.80 -4.57 18.90
N PRO A 898 -19.20 -3.99 17.76
CA PRO A 898 -19.92 -2.71 17.75
C PRO A 898 -21.22 -2.73 18.57
N LEU A 899 -21.99 -3.81 18.48
CA LEU A 899 -23.25 -3.98 19.20
C LEU A 899 -23.08 -4.68 20.55
N VAL A 900 -21.85 -5.05 20.95
CA VAL A 900 -21.63 -5.66 22.26
C VAL A 900 -22.03 -4.69 23.37
N ARG A 901 -22.63 -5.27 24.41
CA ARG A 901 -22.99 -4.63 25.67
C ARG A 901 -22.53 -5.55 26.79
N SER A 902 -22.39 -5.03 27.99
CA SER A 902 -22.05 -5.82 29.17
C SER A 902 -22.94 -7.07 29.30
N SER A 903 -24.22 -7.00 28.90
CA SER A 903 -25.17 -8.11 28.92
C SER A 903 -25.53 -8.72 27.55
N TYR A 904 -24.95 -8.28 26.43
CA TYR A 904 -25.29 -8.82 25.10
C TYR A 904 -24.57 -10.15 24.84
N LYS A 905 -25.34 -11.25 24.66
CA LYS A 905 -24.81 -12.62 24.46
C LYS A 905 -23.65 -12.89 25.41
N ALA A 906 -23.89 -12.73 26.71
CA ALA A 906 -22.88 -12.75 27.77
C ALA A 906 -22.16 -14.10 27.86
N GLY A 907 -21.30 -14.43 26.90
CA GLY A 907 -20.48 -15.63 26.83
C GLY A 907 -21.17 -16.93 27.26
N GLU A 908 -22.49 -17.11 27.13
CA GLU A 908 -23.25 -18.13 27.88
C GLU A 908 -22.62 -19.52 27.72
N ALA A 909 -22.32 -19.94 26.49
CA ALA A 909 -21.68 -21.22 26.22
C ALA A 909 -20.24 -21.33 26.77
N PHE A 910 -19.48 -20.23 26.81
CA PHE A 910 -18.10 -20.22 27.27
C PHE A 910 -17.97 -20.07 28.79
N ILE A 911 -18.73 -19.16 29.40
CA ILE A 911 -18.81 -19.00 30.86
C ILE A 911 -19.37 -20.28 31.48
N GLU A 912 -20.37 -20.92 30.85
CA GLU A 912 -20.81 -22.26 31.25
C GLU A 912 -19.67 -23.28 31.17
N ASN A 913 -18.90 -23.32 30.08
CA ASN A 913 -17.79 -24.26 29.93
C ASN A 913 -16.64 -24.00 30.91
N VAL A 914 -16.29 -22.74 31.18
CA VAL A 914 -15.28 -22.36 32.18
C VAL A 914 -15.76 -22.75 33.59
N LEU A 915 -17.02 -22.49 33.93
CA LEU A 915 -17.60 -22.85 35.22
C LEU A 915 -17.72 -24.39 35.38
N LYS A 916 -18.09 -25.12 34.31
CA LYS A 916 -18.14 -26.59 34.29
C LYS A 916 -16.76 -27.21 34.42
N ASN A 917 -15.76 -26.70 33.69
CA ASN A 917 -14.38 -27.17 33.76
C ASN A 917 -13.74 -26.90 35.13
N ARG A 918 -13.95 -25.72 35.73
CA ARG A 918 -13.48 -25.43 37.11
C ARG A 918 -14.13 -26.34 38.16
N LYS A 919 -15.41 -26.70 37.99
CA LYS A 919 -16.10 -27.66 38.88
C LYS A 919 -15.56 -29.08 38.72
N ALA A 920 -15.22 -29.50 37.50
CA ALA A 920 -14.63 -30.81 37.22
C ALA A 920 -13.21 -30.96 37.79
N SER A 921 -12.39 -29.91 37.74
CA SER A 921 -11.02 -29.92 38.28
C SER A 921 -10.94 -29.92 39.82
N ASN A 922 -12.05 -29.64 40.52
CA ASN A 922 -12.12 -29.59 42.00
C ASN A 922 -12.67 -30.88 42.65
N VAL A 923 -12.92 -31.94 41.86
CA VAL A 923 -13.29 -33.26 42.40
C VAL A 923 -12.01 -34.08 42.58
N GLN A 924 -11.55 -34.28 43.82
CA GLN A 924 -10.48 -35.25 44.10
C GLN A 924 -11.00 -36.68 43.85
N PRO A 925 -10.20 -37.56 43.23
CA PRO A 925 -10.60 -38.95 43.03
C PRO A 925 -10.62 -39.69 44.38
N THR A 926 -11.71 -40.40 44.64
CA THR A 926 -11.82 -41.30 45.80
C THR A 926 -10.97 -42.54 45.58
N THR A 927 -10.45 -43.09 46.69
CA THR A 927 -9.52 -44.23 46.78
C THR A 927 -9.99 -45.55 46.14
N SER A 928 -11.19 -45.61 45.56
CA SER A 928 -11.68 -46.75 44.78
C SER A 928 -11.05 -46.88 43.39
N ASP A 929 -10.62 -45.77 42.78
CA ASP A 929 -10.31 -45.75 41.35
C ASP A 929 -8.84 -46.07 41.03
N ILE A 930 -7.98 -46.13 42.06
CA ILE A 930 -6.54 -46.41 41.91
C ILE A 930 -6.27 -47.92 41.73
N LEU A 931 -7.21 -48.80 42.10
CA LEU A 931 -7.01 -50.26 42.00
C LEU A 931 -7.39 -50.88 40.65
N ALA A 932 -7.92 -50.10 39.69
CA ALA A 932 -8.39 -50.62 38.41
C ALA A 932 -7.45 -50.37 37.21
N ALA A 933 -6.35 -49.63 37.38
CA ALA A 933 -5.53 -49.15 36.26
C ALA A 933 -4.27 -49.98 35.95
N ASP A 934 -3.98 -51.06 36.69
CA ASP A 934 -2.75 -51.87 36.52
C ASP A 934 -2.92 -53.12 35.65
N LEU A 935 -3.99 -53.21 34.85
CA LEU A 935 -4.26 -54.37 33.99
C LEU A 935 -4.76 -53.98 32.59
N ASP A 936 -4.04 -53.15 31.83
CA ASP A 936 -4.14 -53.24 30.36
C ASP A 936 -2.96 -52.58 29.62
N THR A 937 -1.83 -53.27 29.48
CA THR A 937 -0.84 -52.98 28.44
C THR A 937 -0.34 -54.26 27.79
N SER A 938 -1.14 -54.84 26.90
CA SER A 938 -0.59 -55.76 25.89
C SER A 938 -1.46 -55.82 24.62
N LYS A 939 -0.80 -55.55 23.47
CA LYS A 939 -1.17 -55.73 22.03
C LYS A 939 -1.10 -54.39 21.28
N VAL A 940 -0.06 -54.06 20.49
CA VAL A 940 0.55 -54.69 19.29
C VAL A 940 -0.39 -54.75 18.07
N ASP A 941 0.02 -53.99 17.04
CA ASP A 941 -0.14 -54.08 15.57
C ASP A 941 -1.46 -54.49 14.90
N ALA A 942 -1.87 -53.73 13.87
CA ALA A 942 -1.74 -54.10 12.43
C ALA A 942 -2.77 -53.38 11.51
N GLY A 943 -2.28 -52.84 10.37
CA GLY A 943 -2.97 -52.68 9.06
C GLY A 943 -4.15 -51.70 8.97
N VAL A 944 -4.31 -50.82 7.97
CA VAL A 944 -3.94 -50.78 6.54
C VAL A 944 -3.81 -49.32 6.11
#